data_AF-A0A523A5B5-F1
#
_entry.id   AF-A0A523A5B5-F1
#
_cell.length_a   1.000
_cell.length_b   1.000
_cell.length_c   1.000
_cell.angle_alpha   90.00
_cell.angle_beta   90.00
_cell.angle_gamma   90.00
#
_symmetry.space_group_name_H-M   'P 1'
#
loop_
_entity.id
_entity.type
_entity.pdbx_description
1 polymer ?
#
loop_
_entity_poly.entity_id
_entity_poly.type
_entity_poly.pdbx_seq_one_letter_code
_entity_poly.pdbx_strand_id
1 'polypeptide(L)'
;MIKLFGNIDGKRISSRELEEKIQASLADGARHLEIEAQGQHGIGGRIWPRYAPVKVMVRGAIGQRLGAMGMFGTEIVAENGASDDVGWLNCGAQITVLGDVTNGAHNAGAQGVLYVQGGGGARCDTMTKHNPRFAPLQSWYFRDVGDSFAEFKAGGISVVCGVNPRHSENILGYRPCVGMVGGTVYFRGKIADYSEQEVQLLELSTQDWEWLRVNLRPYLSAIDRLDYWAELTRSCDDWRKLIAYTPAEKKKRSSRRMAAKEFRRRHWEPAVGKGGIFGEMIEQPFTLLPFVTTGKDRRFRPVWNNERQLAPCVAACPSDIPSHRRFQLLRQGKHREALALVLEYSPLAATVCGELCPNICMKACSRKVVDRPLDIKGLGRASRGMIIPTSTTATADGKKVAVIGGGPAGLAAAWQLMLQGHTVTLYEASARLGGKLWQSVEQGKVQSAILEEDLARIVAAKLVIKRNNPVDRKKFDEIHRENDGIIIACGAPGFIGPEIHQEKGKILVNSQGQTHDLKVFAVGAAVGRGLTTHLIGSGRRGALALHALLSGSQYHSEARNTIPYVKLKLEYFAFQRGECAGPMGTAAPLEKGPTIPLAGAVTPASEAQRCISCGLCRDCHICENTCHYQAITRRDLGAGNFEYVLDPTRCIGCGFCVGTCPCGIWEMEENI
;
A
#
# COMPACT_ATOMS: atom_id res chain seq x y z
N MET A 1 17.61 21.62 -41.24
CA MET A 1 18.55 21.62 -40.10
C MET A 1 17.89 22.40 -38.98
N ILE A 2 17.76 21.84 -37.78
CA ILE A 2 17.16 22.52 -36.61
C ILE A 2 18.23 22.71 -35.54
N LYS A 3 18.29 23.92 -34.97
CA LYS A 3 19.20 24.26 -33.87
C LYS A 3 18.44 24.22 -32.54
N LEU A 4 18.99 23.54 -31.55
CA LEU A 4 18.43 23.41 -30.19
C LEU A 4 19.48 23.84 -29.17
N PHE A 5 19.04 24.57 -28.15
CA PHE A 5 19.93 25.12 -27.12
C PHE A 5 19.61 24.52 -25.75
N GLY A 6 20.66 24.04 -25.08
CA GLY A 6 20.63 23.58 -23.69
C GLY A 6 20.62 24.72 -22.66
N ASN A 7 20.80 25.96 -23.11
CA ASN A 7 20.64 27.19 -22.34
C ASN A 7 19.66 28.11 -23.07
N ILE A 8 18.67 28.62 -22.35
CA ILE A 8 17.72 29.61 -22.87
C ILE A 8 17.72 30.78 -21.91
N ASP A 9 18.03 31.97 -22.43
CA ASP A 9 18.06 33.23 -21.68
C ASP A 9 18.94 33.18 -20.41
N GLY A 10 20.11 32.54 -20.53
CA GLY A 10 21.07 32.38 -19.42
C GLY A 10 20.73 31.22 -18.47
N LYS A 11 19.59 30.55 -18.64
CA LYS A 11 19.16 29.44 -17.78
C LYS A 11 19.33 28.09 -18.48
N ARG A 12 20.13 27.21 -17.87
CA ARG A 12 20.28 25.82 -18.31
C ARG A 12 18.95 25.07 -18.18
N ILE A 13 18.46 24.50 -19.27
CA ILE A 13 17.28 23.61 -19.25
C ILE A 13 17.66 22.19 -18.83
N SER A 14 16.68 21.46 -18.29
CA SER A 14 16.90 20.06 -17.88
C SER A 14 17.15 19.14 -19.08
N SER A 15 17.80 17.99 -18.84
CA SER A 15 18.00 16.97 -19.88
C SER A 15 16.67 16.45 -20.45
N ARG A 16 15.62 16.41 -19.62
CA ARG A 16 14.26 16.01 -20.04
C ARG A 16 13.67 17.01 -21.04
N GLU A 17 13.72 18.30 -20.71
CA GLU A 17 13.16 19.34 -21.58
C GLU A 17 13.91 19.41 -22.92
N LEU A 18 15.23 19.25 -22.92
CA LEU A 18 16.02 19.19 -24.15
C LEU A 18 15.63 17.96 -24.99
N GLU A 19 15.47 16.79 -24.36
CA GLU A 19 15.05 15.56 -25.05
C GLU A 19 13.63 15.69 -25.65
N GLU A 20 12.68 16.28 -24.93
CA GLU A 20 11.33 16.53 -25.45
C GLU A 20 11.38 17.40 -26.72
N LYS A 21 12.25 18.41 -26.76
CA LYS A 21 12.46 19.26 -27.95
C LYS A 21 13.12 18.50 -29.11
N ILE A 22 14.10 17.63 -28.83
CA ILE A 22 14.72 16.76 -29.83
C ILE A 22 13.65 15.87 -30.46
N GLN A 23 12.85 15.18 -29.64
CA GLN A 23 11.83 14.25 -30.12
C GLN A 23 10.72 14.97 -30.91
N ALA A 24 10.27 16.13 -30.45
CA ALA A 24 9.31 16.97 -31.18
C ALA A 24 9.85 17.37 -32.56
N SER A 25 11.10 17.85 -32.61
CA SER A 25 11.76 18.23 -33.87
C SER A 25 11.81 17.06 -34.87
N LEU A 26 12.09 15.85 -34.38
CA LEU A 26 12.13 14.64 -35.21
C LEU A 26 10.74 14.23 -35.71
N ALA A 27 9.72 14.36 -34.86
CA ALA A 27 8.32 14.11 -35.22
C ALA A 27 7.84 15.07 -36.32
N ASP A 28 8.28 16.33 -36.26
CA ASP A 28 8.02 17.36 -37.27
C ASP A 28 8.83 17.17 -38.57
N GLY A 29 9.57 16.07 -38.69
CA GLY A 29 10.28 15.68 -39.91
C GLY A 29 11.74 16.12 -39.96
N ALA A 30 12.30 16.74 -38.91
CA ALA A 30 13.71 17.07 -38.89
C ALA A 30 14.58 15.81 -38.91
N ARG A 31 15.66 15.84 -39.70
CA ARG A 31 16.64 14.75 -39.78
C ARG A 31 18.07 15.21 -39.50
N HIS A 32 18.27 16.51 -39.36
CA HIS A 32 19.57 17.12 -39.07
C HIS A 32 19.38 18.09 -37.91
N LEU A 33 19.96 17.75 -36.76
CA LEU A 33 19.89 18.52 -35.53
C LEU A 33 21.27 19.04 -35.14
N GLU A 34 21.35 20.29 -34.72
CA GLU A 34 22.54 20.90 -34.11
C GLU A 34 22.17 21.32 -32.68
N ILE A 35 22.89 20.79 -31.70
CA ILE A 35 22.55 20.92 -30.28
C ILE A 35 23.71 21.59 -29.56
N GLU A 36 23.45 22.75 -28.96
CA GLU A 36 24.40 23.42 -28.08
C GLU A 36 24.17 22.98 -26.63
N ALA A 37 24.99 22.05 -26.15
CA ALA A 37 24.86 21.44 -24.84
C ALA A 37 25.58 22.23 -23.74
N GLN A 38 25.00 22.20 -22.55
CA GLN A 38 25.56 22.73 -21.31
C GLN A 38 25.44 21.70 -20.19
N GLY A 39 25.97 20.50 -20.42
CA GLY A 39 26.02 19.38 -19.49
C GLY A 39 24.73 18.55 -19.42
N GLN A 40 23.85 18.61 -20.43
CA GLN A 40 22.70 17.71 -20.51
C GLN A 40 23.13 16.28 -20.82
N HIS A 41 22.38 15.31 -20.30
CA HIS A 41 22.69 13.89 -20.40
C HIS A 41 21.84 13.22 -21.48
N GLY A 42 22.33 12.13 -22.08
CA GLY A 42 21.52 11.26 -22.93
C GLY A 42 21.29 11.73 -24.37
N ILE A 43 21.93 12.82 -24.79
CA ILE A 43 21.67 13.48 -26.08
C ILE A 43 21.86 12.49 -27.23
N GLY A 44 20.86 12.40 -28.12
CA GLY A 44 20.91 11.64 -29.38
C GLY A 44 20.72 10.13 -29.23
N GLY A 45 20.70 9.59 -28.00
CA GLY A 45 20.68 8.15 -27.77
C GLY A 45 19.34 7.47 -28.02
N ARG A 46 18.22 8.07 -27.59
CA ARG A 46 16.87 7.48 -27.70
C ARG A 46 16.14 7.87 -28.98
N ILE A 47 16.89 8.14 -30.04
CA ILE A 47 16.33 8.44 -31.34
C ILE A 47 16.04 7.12 -32.04
N TRP A 48 14.80 6.94 -32.49
CA TRP A 48 14.40 5.83 -33.37
C TRP A 48 14.08 6.37 -34.76
N PRO A 49 15.07 6.39 -35.67
CA PRO A 49 14.83 6.82 -37.03
C PRO A 49 13.76 5.94 -37.68
N ARG A 50 12.63 6.53 -38.05
CA ARG A 50 11.64 5.89 -38.91
C ARG A 50 11.85 6.45 -40.33
N TYR A 51 11.98 5.56 -41.31
CA TYR A 51 12.07 5.85 -42.74
C TYR A 51 13.39 6.46 -43.26
N ALA A 52 14.06 7.34 -42.52
CA ALA A 52 15.31 8.00 -42.96
C ALA A 52 16.33 8.16 -41.82
N PRO A 53 17.64 8.15 -42.12
CA PRO A 53 18.68 8.41 -41.13
C PRO A 53 18.57 9.79 -40.47
N VAL A 54 19.06 9.90 -39.24
CA VAL A 54 19.10 11.13 -38.45
C VAL A 54 20.54 11.46 -38.10
N LYS A 55 20.96 12.70 -38.34
CA LYS A 55 22.26 13.23 -37.95
C LYS A 55 22.10 14.26 -36.83
N VAL A 56 22.88 14.09 -35.76
CA VAL A 56 22.88 14.96 -34.58
C VAL A 56 24.30 15.48 -34.34
N MET A 57 24.49 16.78 -34.48
CA MET A 57 25.72 17.47 -34.10
C MET A 57 25.56 18.04 -32.69
N VAL A 58 26.54 17.81 -31.81
CA VAL A 58 26.51 18.27 -30.42
C VAL A 58 27.75 19.10 -30.12
N ARG A 59 27.54 20.31 -29.62
CA ARG A 59 28.56 21.29 -29.26
C ARG A 59 28.51 21.64 -27.78
N GLY A 60 29.52 22.36 -27.30
CA GLY A 60 29.57 22.86 -25.93
C GLY A 60 30.01 21.81 -24.92
N ALA A 61 29.50 21.89 -23.69
CA ALA A 61 29.81 20.95 -22.62
C ALA A 61 28.86 19.74 -22.69
N ILE A 62 29.38 18.56 -22.99
CA ILE A 62 28.56 17.35 -23.21
C ILE A 62 28.51 16.52 -21.93
N GLY A 63 27.31 16.32 -21.39
CA GLY A 63 27.09 15.53 -20.18
C GLY A 63 27.16 14.02 -20.42
N GLN A 64 26.83 13.25 -19.39
CA GLN A 64 26.92 11.80 -19.42
C GLN A 64 25.97 11.17 -20.46
N ARG A 65 26.30 9.96 -20.92
CA ARG A 65 25.42 9.10 -21.73
C ARG A 65 25.08 9.65 -23.11
N LEU A 66 25.99 10.42 -23.72
CA LEU A 66 25.86 10.81 -25.14
C LEU A 66 25.62 9.56 -26.00
N GLY A 67 24.56 9.55 -26.80
CA GLY A 67 24.24 8.43 -27.69
C GLY A 67 23.83 7.12 -26.99
N ALA A 68 23.46 7.18 -25.71
CA ALA A 68 23.07 5.97 -24.99
C ALA A 68 21.76 5.35 -25.50
N MET A 69 21.74 4.02 -25.66
CA MET A 69 20.68 3.26 -26.34
C MET A 69 20.52 3.60 -27.83
N GLY A 70 21.58 4.13 -28.45
CA GLY A 70 21.62 4.52 -29.85
C GLY A 70 21.14 3.43 -30.80
N MET A 71 20.37 3.81 -31.82
CA MET A 71 19.74 2.88 -32.76
C MET A 71 20.28 3.07 -34.17
N PHE A 72 20.17 2.01 -34.98
CA PHE A 72 20.56 2.02 -36.39
C PHE A 72 19.93 3.20 -37.15
N GLY A 73 20.72 3.81 -38.03
CA GLY A 73 20.31 5.00 -38.79
C GLY A 73 20.49 6.32 -38.03
N THR A 74 21.08 6.31 -36.83
CA THR A 74 21.42 7.52 -36.08
C THR A 74 22.93 7.77 -36.14
N GLU A 75 23.33 8.94 -36.63
CA GLU A 75 24.69 9.44 -36.61
C GLU A 75 24.79 10.59 -35.60
N ILE A 76 25.72 10.49 -34.65
CA ILE A 76 25.94 11.51 -33.61
C ILE A 76 27.39 11.96 -33.71
N VAL A 77 27.62 13.28 -33.83
CA VAL A 77 28.95 13.87 -33.89
C VAL A 77 29.07 14.89 -32.76
N ALA A 78 29.95 14.63 -31.80
CA ALA A 78 30.34 15.55 -30.75
C ALA A 78 31.61 16.30 -31.15
N GLU A 79 31.57 17.64 -31.19
CA GLU A 79 32.72 18.46 -31.60
C GLU A 79 33.84 18.53 -30.57
N ASN A 80 33.55 18.19 -29.31
CA ASN A 80 34.48 18.20 -28.20
C ASN A 80 34.43 16.87 -27.46
N GLY A 81 35.23 16.73 -26.39
CA GLY A 81 35.14 15.58 -25.49
C GLY A 81 33.77 15.41 -24.83
N ALA A 82 33.47 14.19 -24.40
CA ALA A 82 32.20 13.83 -23.78
C ALA A 82 32.40 13.10 -22.44
N SER A 83 31.50 13.35 -21.50
CA SER A 83 31.50 12.73 -20.16
C SER A 83 31.11 11.24 -20.21
N ASP A 84 30.94 10.62 -19.04
CA ASP A 84 30.92 9.17 -18.87
C ASP A 84 29.79 8.49 -19.67
N ASP A 85 29.97 7.20 -19.96
CA ASP A 85 28.96 6.32 -20.56
C ASP A 85 28.55 6.69 -22.00
N VAL A 86 29.44 7.30 -22.80
CA VAL A 86 29.19 7.54 -24.23
C VAL A 86 28.83 6.23 -24.93
N GLY A 87 27.69 6.16 -25.63
CA GLY A 87 27.25 4.94 -26.31
C GLY A 87 26.85 3.81 -25.36
N TRP A 88 26.51 4.09 -24.09
CA TRP A 88 25.99 3.07 -23.18
C TRP A 88 24.77 2.36 -23.77
N LEU A 89 24.78 1.03 -23.80
CA LEU A 89 23.74 0.20 -24.43
C LEU A 89 23.51 0.51 -25.92
N ASN A 90 24.51 0.98 -26.65
CA ASN A 90 24.38 1.21 -28.09
C ASN A 90 23.93 -0.07 -28.83
N CYS A 91 22.91 0.10 -29.65
CA CYS A 91 22.24 -0.95 -30.42
C CYS A 91 22.29 -0.67 -31.94
N GLY A 92 23.14 0.27 -32.41
CA GLY A 92 23.35 0.46 -33.83
C GLY A 92 23.70 1.88 -34.28
N ALA A 93 23.74 2.87 -33.38
CA ALA A 93 24.13 4.23 -33.75
C ALA A 93 25.63 4.31 -34.06
N GLN A 94 25.98 5.24 -34.95
CA GLN A 94 27.35 5.66 -35.18
C GLN A 94 27.61 6.95 -34.40
N ILE A 95 28.54 6.90 -33.45
CA ILE A 95 28.87 7.99 -32.54
C ILE A 95 30.32 8.38 -32.79
N THR A 96 30.56 9.64 -33.14
CA THR A 96 31.90 10.20 -33.33
C THR A 96 32.13 11.30 -32.30
N VAL A 97 33.23 11.22 -31.56
CA VAL A 97 33.63 12.22 -30.56
C VAL A 97 34.98 12.80 -30.97
N LEU A 98 35.00 14.08 -31.32
CA LEU A 98 36.19 14.83 -31.72
C LEU A 98 36.98 15.33 -30.49
N GLY A 99 37.19 14.42 -29.52
CA GLY A 99 37.89 14.67 -28.28
C GLY A 99 38.03 13.39 -27.46
N ASP A 100 38.26 13.55 -26.15
CA ASP A 100 38.32 12.43 -25.21
C ASP A 100 36.93 11.98 -24.76
N VAL A 101 36.80 10.68 -24.48
CA VAL A 101 35.66 10.14 -23.72
C VAL A 101 36.16 9.72 -22.34
N THR A 102 35.36 9.97 -21.31
CA THR A 102 35.73 9.58 -19.94
C THR A 102 35.38 8.11 -19.69
N ASN A 103 34.82 7.75 -18.54
CA ASN A 103 34.69 6.35 -18.13
C ASN A 103 33.49 5.68 -18.80
N GLY A 104 33.52 4.35 -18.91
CA GLY A 104 32.34 3.57 -19.31
C GLY A 104 31.92 3.72 -20.77
N ALA A 105 32.77 4.26 -21.65
CA ALA A 105 32.44 4.40 -23.05
C ALA A 105 32.11 3.04 -23.68
N HIS A 106 31.03 3.01 -24.46
CA HIS A 106 30.41 1.85 -25.10
C HIS A 106 29.95 0.72 -24.17
N ASN A 107 29.86 0.97 -22.85
CA ASN A 107 29.50 -0.06 -21.88
C ASN A 107 28.15 -0.73 -22.22
N ALA A 108 28.15 -2.06 -22.18
CA ALA A 108 27.01 -2.94 -22.46
C ALA A 108 26.37 -2.80 -23.87
N GLY A 109 27.04 -2.15 -24.82
CA GLY A 109 26.58 -2.07 -26.21
C GLY A 109 26.56 -3.44 -26.89
N ALA A 110 25.70 -3.60 -27.90
CA ALA A 110 25.58 -4.83 -28.68
C ALA A 110 25.86 -4.63 -30.18
N GLN A 111 25.67 -3.41 -30.70
CA GLN A 111 25.86 -3.04 -32.10
C GLN A 111 26.21 -1.54 -32.20
N GLY A 112 26.61 -1.11 -33.40
CA GLY A 112 26.94 0.29 -33.67
C GLY A 112 28.44 0.56 -33.60
N VAL A 113 28.81 1.81 -33.80
CA VAL A 113 30.20 2.24 -33.94
C VAL A 113 30.45 3.42 -33.03
N LEU A 114 31.55 3.39 -32.28
CA LEU A 114 32.08 4.51 -31.53
C LEU A 114 33.46 4.88 -32.10
N TYR A 115 33.60 6.10 -32.59
CA TYR A 115 34.84 6.69 -33.07
C TYR A 115 35.27 7.81 -32.12
N VAL A 116 36.45 7.70 -31.54
CA VAL A 116 37.01 8.67 -30.59
C VAL A 116 38.31 9.23 -31.14
N GLN A 117 38.38 10.55 -31.32
CA GLN A 117 39.59 11.26 -31.77
C GLN A 117 40.67 11.32 -30.69
N GLY A 118 40.27 11.24 -29.41
CA GLY A 118 41.16 11.19 -28.26
C GLY A 118 41.35 9.76 -27.70
N GLY A 119 41.40 9.68 -26.37
CA GLY A 119 41.45 8.43 -25.60
C GLY A 119 40.19 8.17 -24.79
N GLY A 120 40.10 6.96 -24.22
CA GLY A 120 39.03 6.53 -23.32
C GLY A 120 39.45 6.55 -21.84
N GLY A 121 38.52 6.78 -20.92
CA GLY A 121 38.75 6.63 -19.48
C GLY A 121 38.75 5.17 -19.01
N ALA A 122 38.48 4.96 -17.72
CA ALA A 122 38.38 3.63 -17.14
C ALA A 122 37.11 2.89 -17.60
N ARG A 123 37.17 1.56 -17.62
CA ARG A 123 36.02 0.66 -17.91
C ARG A 123 35.33 0.94 -19.24
N CYS A 124 36.07 1.42 -20.24
CA CYS A 124 35.57 1.48 -21.60
C CYS A 124 35.43 0.06 -22.17
N ASP A 125 34.43 -0.16 -23.03
CA ASP A 125 34.04 -1.44 -23.63
C ASP A 125 33.70 -2.55 -22.63
N THR A 126 33.30 -2.18 -21.41
CA THR A 126 32.83 -3.14 -20.41
C THR A 126 31.53 -3.81 -20.87
N MET A 127 31.40 -5.12 -20.69
CA MET A 127 30.20 -5.90 -21.01
C MET A 127 29.67 -5.77 -22.46
N THR A 128 30.47 -5.34 -23.44
CA THR A 128 29.99 -5.28 -24.83
C THR A 128 29.66 -6.68 -25.34
N LYS A 129 28.66 -6.78 -26.20
CA LYS A 129 28.10 -8.04 -26.70
C LYS A 129 28.22 -8.09 -28.21
N HIS A 130 28.13 -9.29 -28.74
CA HIS A 130 27.93 -9.49 -30.17
C HIS A 130 26.75 -10.43 -30.37
N ASN A 131 25.75 -9.96 -31.12
CA ASN A 131 24.70 -10.81 -31.66
C ASN A 131 25.11 -11.22 -33.08
N PRO A 132 25.33 -12.51 -33.38
CA PRO A 132 25.77 -12.97 -34.71
C PRO A 132 24.83 -12.59 -35.87
N ARG A 133 23.59 -12.19 -35.58
CA ARG A 133 22.62 -11.73 -36.59
C ARG A 133 22.95 -10.34 -37.15
N PHE A 134 23.84 -9.59 -36.51
CA PHE A 134 24.14 -8.20 -36.84
C PHE A 134 25.64 -7.97 -36.93
N ALA A 135 26.04 -6.85 -37.54
CA ALA A 135 27.44 -6.45 -37.55
C ALA A 135 27.98 -6.33 -36.10
N PRO A 136 29.22 -6.75 -35.84
CA PRO A 136 29.82 -6.58 -34.53
C PRO A 136 29.90 -5.11 -34.17
N LEU A 137 29.61 -4.81 -32.90
CA LEU A 137 29.88 -3.50 -32.31
C LEU A 137 31.36 -3.15 -32.49
N GLN A 138 31.65 -1.89 -32.81
CA GLN A 138 33.02 -1.39 -32.98
C GLN A 138 33.31 -0.20 -32.08
N SER A 139 34.47 -0.19 -31.43
CA SER A 139 34.98 0.96 -30.66
C SER A 139 36.38 1.30 -31.14
N TRP A 140 36.65 2.56 -31.46
CA TRP A 140 37.94 3.02 -31.97
C TRP A 140 38.43 4.21 -31.14
N TYR A 141 39.66 4.09 -30.64
CA TYR A 141 40.34 5.09 -29.83
C TYR A 141 41.66 5.47 -30.50
N PHE A 142 41.88 6.75 -30.72
CA PHE A 142 43.05 7.24 -31.46
C PHE A 142 44.31 7.18 -30.59
N ARG A 143 44.14 7.47 -29.29
CA ARG A 143 45.22 7.56 -28.32
C ARG A 143 45.35 6.29 -27.49
N ASP A 144 44.81 6.28 -26.28
CA ASP A 144 44.93 5.22 -25.27
C ASP A 144 43.64 5.08 -24.46
N VAL A 145 43.53 4.02 -23.65
CA VAL A 145 42.38 3.74 -22.79
C VAL A 145 42.82 3.51 -21.34
N GLY A 146 41.91 3.77 -20.39
CA GLY A 146 42.18 3.65 -18.95
C GLY A 146 41.92 2.27 -18.37
N ASP A 147 42.02 2.17 -17.05
CA ASP A 147 41.98 0.91 -16.30
C ASP A 147 40.72 0.07 -16.52
N SER A 148 40.88 -1.26 -16.42
CA SER A 148 39.80 -2.24 -16.59
C SER A 148 39.11 -2.13 -17.95
N PHE A 149 39.86 -1.76 -18.98
CA PHE A 149 39.39 -1.74 -20.37
C PHE A 149 38.89 -3.13 -20.80
N ALA A 150 37.76 -3.19 -21.50
CA ALA A 150 37.16 -4.43 -22.00
C ALA A 150 36.83 -5.48 -20.90
N GLU A 151 36.59 -5.04 -19.67
CA GLU A 151 36.16 -5.92 -18.58
C GLU A 151 34.82 -6.59 -18.89
N PHE A 152 34.70 -7.90 -18.70
CA PHE A 152 33.51 -8.69 -19.02
C PHE A 152 33.04 -8.59 -20.49
N LYS A 153 33.93 -8.20 -21.40
CA LYS A 153 33.62 -8.14 -22.84
C LYS A 153 33.19 -9.52 -23.36
N ALA A 154 32.00 -9.59 -23.95
CA ALA A 154 31.41 -10.82 -24.49
C ALA A 154 31.38 -10.83 -26.04
N GLY A 155 31.68 -9.71 -26.69
CA GLY A 155 31.75 -9.60 -28.13
C GLY A 155 32.03 -8.19 -28.63
N GLY A 156 32.20 -8.04 -29.94
CA GLY A 156 32.55 -6.78 -30.61
C GLY A 156 34.05 -6.63 -30.85
N ILE A 157 34.42 -5.58 -31.57
CA ILE A 157 35.78 -5.26 -31.97
C ILE A 157 36.18 -3.92 -31.36
N SER A 158 37.33 -3.87 -30.71
CA SER A 158 37.90 -2.64 -30.16
C SER A 158 39.24 -2.37 -30.82
N VAL A 159 39.54 -1.12 -31.15
CA VAL A 159 40.81 -0.71 -31.77
C VAL A 159 41.41 0.46 -30.98
N VAL A 160 42.66 0.33 -30.53
CA VAL A 160 43.39 1.37 -29.80
C VAL A 160 44.68 1.70 -30.57
N CYS A 161 44.73 2.88 -31.18
CA CYS A 161 45.78 3.23 -32.14
C CYS A 161 47.11 3.67 -31.49
N GLY A 162 47.13 4.02 -30.20
CA GLY A 162 48.38 4.35 -29.49
C GLY A 162 49.10 5.58 -30.06
N VAL A 163 48.39 6.53 -30.67
CA VAL A 163 48.99 7.77 -31.16
C VAL A 163 49.09 8.76 -29.99
N ASN A 164 50.31 9.13 -29.58
CA ASN A 164 50.57 10.05 -28.47
C ASN A 164 49.83 9.71 -27.15
N PRO A 165 49.98 8.46 -26.61
CA PRO A 165 49.28 8.00 -25.41
C PRO A 165 49.57 8.85 -24.17
N ARG A 166 48.61 8.94 -23.22
CA ARG A 166 48.86 9.57 -21.90
C ARG A 166 49.90 8.77 -21.12
N HIS A 167 49.90 7.45 -21.30
CA HIS A 167 50.89 6.54 -20.71
C HIS A 167 51.54 5.66 -21.79
N SER A 168 52.73 6.03 -22.28
CA SER A 168 53.42 5.34 -23.38
C SER A 168 53.83 3.89 -23.09
N GLU A 169 54.02 3.55 -21.80
CA GLU A 169 54.40 2.21 -21.38
C GLU A 169 53.18 1.30 -21.13
N ASN A 170 51.95 1.84 -21.08
CA ASN A 170 50.75 1.06 -20.89
C ASN A 170 49.51 1.70 -21.51
N ILE A 171 49.23 1.37 -22.77
CA ILE A 171 48.15 2.02 -23.53
C ILE A 171 46.74 1.46 -23.24
N LEU A 172 46.65 0.34 -22.51
CA LEU A 172 45.38 -0.34 -22.19
C LEU A 172 44.95 -0.21 -20.71
N GLY A 173 45.69 0.57 -19.91
CA GLY A 173 45.43 0.73 -18.48
C GLY A 173 45.72 -0.54 -17.66
N TYR A 174 45.41 -0.50 -16.36
CA TYR A 174 45.60 -1.63 -15.45
C TYR A 174 44.50 -2.70 -15.61
N ARG A 175 44.87 -3.98 -15.63
CA ARG A 175 43.93 -5.12 -15.72
C ARG A 175 42.97 -5.09 -16.92
N PRO A 176 43.45 -4.89 -18.16
CA PRO A 176 42.58 -5.00 -19.31
C PRO A 176 42.07 -6.44 -19.50
N CYS A 177 40.86 -6.54 -20.05
CA CYS A 177 40.21 -7.79 -20.46
C CYS A 177 39.88 -8.78 -19.32
N VAL A 178 39.83 -8.35 -18.06
CA VAL A 178 39.40 -9.21 -16.96
C VAL A 178 37.96 -9.68 -17.17
N GLY A 179 37.74 -10.99 -17.11
CA GLY A 179 36.42 -11.60 -17.35
C GLY A 179 35.95 -11.56 -18.80
N MET A 180 36.83 -11.21 -19.77
CA MET A 180 36.50 -11.23 -21.19
C MET A 180 36.22 -12.67 -21.66
N VAL A 181 35.05 -12.86 -22.27
CA VAL A 181 34.57 -14.16 -22.78
C VAL A 181 34.38 -14.18 -24.30
N GLY A 182 34.46 -13.03 -24.97
CA GLY A 182 34.36 -12.95 -26.43
C GLY A 182 34.74 -11.57 -26.97
N GLY A 183 34.96 -11.49 -28.29
CA GLY A 183 35.38 -10.26 -28.98
C GLY A 183 36.89 -10.18 -29.22
N THR A 184 37.31 -9.08 -29.86
CA THR A 184 38.71 -8.84 -30.26
C THR A 184 39.12 -7.42 -29.91
N VAL A 185 40.34 -7.24 -29.41
CA VAL A 185 40.95 -5.94 -29.16
C VAL A 185 42.23 -5.85 -30.00
N TYR A 186 42.25 -4.96 -30.99
CA TYR A 186 43.46 -4.59 -31.72
C TYR A 186 44.11 -3.39 -31.06
N PHE A 187 45.43 -3.40 -30.91
CA PHE A 187 46.15 -2.30 -30.30
C PHE A 187 47.55 -2.12 -30.88
N ARG A 188 48.06 -0.88 -30.85
CA ARG A 188 49.40 -0.50 -31.30
C ARG A 188 50.16 0.19 -30.17
N GLY A 189 51.22 -0.42 -29.66
CA GLY A 189 52.05 0.12 -28.56
C GLY A 189 52.22 -0.86 -27.39
N LYS A 190 52.83 -0.38 -26.30
CA LYS A 190 53.18 -1.21 -25.13
C LYS A 190 52.00 -1.38 -24.17
N ILE A 191 51.91 -2.56 -23.55
CA ILE A 191 50.98 -2.88 -22.46
C ILE A 191 51.77 -3.44 -21.27
N ALA A 192 51.37 -3.08 -20.05
CA ALA A 192 52.06 -3.54 -18.84
C ALA A 192 51.54 -4.89 -18.33
N ASP A 193 50.22 -5.10 -18.36
CA ASP A 193 49.56 -6.34 -17.95
C ASP A 193 48.30 -6.64 -18.78
N TYR A 194 47.81 -7.87 -18.70
CA TYR A 194 46.50 -8.28 -19.21
C TYR A 194 46.03 -9.57 -18.52
N SER A 195 44.75 -9.91 -18.67
CA SER A 195 44.18 -11.13 -18.08
C SER A 195 44.59 -12.42 -18.82
N GLU A 196 45.79 -12.95 -18.55
CA GLU A 196 46.34 -14.17 -19.17
C GLU A 196 45.48 -15.44 -19.01
N GLN A 197 44.60 -15.47 -18.01
CA GLN A 197 43.66 -16.58 -17.79
C GLN A 197 42.48 -16.55 -18.78
N GLU A 198 42.15 -15.36 -19.31
CA GLU A 198 40.91 -15.11 -20.05
C GLU A 198 41.15 -14.84 -21.54
N VAL A 199 42.28 -14.22 -21.88
CA VAL A 199 42.63 -13.81 -23.24
C VAL A 199 44.04 -14.26 -23.65
N GLN A 200 44.24 -14.43 -24.96
CA GLN A 200 45.55 -14.65 -25.57
C GLN A 200 46.01 -13.41 -26.34
N LEU A 201 47.29 -13.10 -26.20
CA LEU A 201 48.01 -12.09 -26.99
C LEU A 201 48.58 -12.75 -28.25
N LEU A 202 48.21 -12.23 -29.42
CA LEU A 202 48.58 -12.79 -30.73
C LEU A 202 49.08 -11.69 -31.67
N GLU A 203 49.87 -12.10 -32.67
CA GLU A 203 50.16 -11.29 -33.84
C GLU A 203 48.94 -11.24 -34.79
N LEU A 204 48.91 -10.24 -35.67
CA LEU A 204 47.84 -10.11 -36.65
C LEU A 204 48.08 -11.09 -37.81
N SER A 205 47.01 -11.77 -38.23
CA SER A 205 47.01 -12.51 -39.49
C SER A 205 46.86 -11.55 -40.68
N THR A 206 47.13 -12.04 -41.89
CA THR A 206 46.91 -11.28 -43.13
C THR A 206 45.48 -10.76 -43.23
N GLN A 207 44.49 -11.55 -42.80
CA GLN A 207 43.08 -11.14 -42.81
C GLN A 207 42.78 -10.05 -41.78
N ASP A 208 43.36 -10.14 -40.58
CA ASP A 208 43.21 -9.09 -39.56
C ASP A 208 43.81 -7.77 -40.06
N TRP A 209 44.98 -7.84 -40.70
CA TRP A 209 45.68 -6.67 -41.23
C TRP A 209 44.91 -5.99 -42.36
N GLU A 210 44.39 -6.76 -43.30
CA GLU A 210 43.55 -6.23 -44.38
C GLU A 210 42.28 -5.58 -43.82
N TRP A 211 41.60 -6.26 -42.89
CA TRP A 211 40.42 -5.70 -42.23
C TRP A 211 40.74 -4.39 -41.51
N LEU A 212 41.84 -4.34 -40.76
CA LEU A 212 42.27 -3.14 -40.04
C LEU A 212 42.54 -2.00 -41.01
N ARG A 213 43.31 -2.21 -42.09
CA ARG A 213 43.62 -1.17 -43.09
C ARG A 213 42.38 -0.61 -43.77
N VAL A 214 41.42 -1.46 -44.12
CA VAL A 214 40.15 -1.05 -44.76
C VAL A 214 39.31 -0.20 -43.82
N ASN A 215 39.20 -0.58 -42.54
CA ASN A 215 38.34 0.10 -41.57
C ASN A 215 39.01 1.29 -40.86
N LEU A 216 40.34 1.37 -40.87
CA LEU A 216 41.08 2.51 -40.31
C LEU A 216 40.82 3.79 -41.12
N ARG A 217 40.70 3.69 -42.45
CA ARG A 217 40.47 4.86 -43.32
C ARG A 217 39.16 5.61 -43.03
N PRO A 218 37.98 4.95 -42.95
CA PRO A 218 36.73 5.65 -42.59
C PRO A 218 36.76 6.18 -41.15
N TYR A 219 37.40 5.47 -40.22
CA TYR A 219 37.60 5.95 -38.85
C TYR A 219 38.40 7.26 -38.83
N LEU A 220 39.60 7.28 -39.43
CA LEU A 220 40.46 8.46 -39.47
C LEU A 220 39.81 9.63 -40.21
N SER A 221 39.02 9.36 -41.25
CA SER A 221 38.24 10.39 -41.93
C SER A 221 37.15 10.97 -41.02
N ALA A 222 36.48 10.15 -40.21
CA ALA A 222 35.42 10.61 -39.31
C ALA A 222 35.95 11.47 -38.16
N ILE A 223 37.17 11.18 -37.69
CA ILE A 223 37.82 11.94 -36.61
C ILE A 223 38.76 13.03 -37.11
N ASP A 224 38.77 13.35 -38.40
CA ASP A 224 39.65 14.36 -39.01
C ASP A 224 41.15 14.16 -38.72
N ARG A 225 41.64 12.92 -38.94
CA ARG A 225 43.05 12.49 -38.75
C ARG A 225 43.57 11.61 -39.89
N LEU A 226 43.12 11.87 -41.12
CA LEU A 226 43.46 11.04 -42.28
C LEU A 226 44.96 11.07 -42.63
N ASP A 227 45.67 12.12 -42.22
CA ASP A 227 47.12 12.30 -42.32
C ASP A 227 47.92 11.19 -41.60
N TYR A 228 47.36 10.59 -40.54
CA TYR A 228 47.99 9.49 -39.80
C TYR A 228 47.85 8.12 -40.49
N TRP A 229 47.14 8.03 -41.62
CA TRP A 229 46.91 6.75 -42.30
C TRP A 229 48.22 6.07 -42.71
N ALA A 230 49.18 6.83 -43.25
CA ALA A 230 50.47 6.28 -43.67
C ALA A 230 51.29 5.76 -42.47
N GLU A 231 51.24 6.44 -41.32
CA GLU A 231 51.93 6.02 -40.09
C GLU A 231 51.30 4.74 -39.53
N LEU A 232 49.98 4.72 -39.36
CA LEU A 232 49.25 3.62 -38.74
C LEU A 232 49.22 2.34 -39.59
N THR A 233 49.43 2.47 -40.91
CA THR A 233 49.47 1.36 -41.86
C THR A 233 50.88 1.02 -42.36
N ARG A 234 51.92 1.56 -41.72
CA ARG A 234 53.32 1.36 -42.11
C ARG A 234 53.76 -0.11 -42.02
N SER A 235 53.48 -0.77 -40.90
CA SER A 235 53.80 -2.18 -40.69
C SER A 235 52.71 -2.89 -39.91
N CYS A 236 52.43 -4.14 -40.27
CA CYS A 236 51.57 -5.03 -39.50
C CYS A 236 52.20 -5.38 -38.13
N ASP A 237 53.53 -5.37 -38.05
CA ASP A 237 54.28 -5.75 -36.85
C ASP A 237 54.17 -4.71 -35.73
N ASP A 238 53.69 -3.50 -36.03
CA ASP A 238 53.42 -2.46 -35.01
C ASP A 238 52.16 -2.79 -34.19
N TRP A 239 51.32 -3.72 -34.68
CA TRP A 239 50.03 -4.07 -34.10
C TRP A 239 50.05 -5.44 -33.42
N ARG A 240 49.22 -5.59 -32.39
CA ARG A 240 48.92 -6.87 -31.73
C ARG A 240 47.42 -6.98 -31.49
N LYS A 241 46.96 -8.20 -31.19
CA LYS A 241 45.56 -8.44 -30.83
C LYS A 241 45.41 -9.27 -29.55
N LEU A 242 44.45 -8.89 -28.71
CA LEU A 242 43.93 -9.72 -27.62
C LEU A 242 42.60 -10.34 -28.07
N ILE A 243 42.48 -11.65 -27.90
CA ILE A 243 41.24 -12.39 -28.20
C ILE A 243 40.92 -13.33 -27.04
N ALA A 244 39.63 -13.45 -26.71
CA ALA A 244 39.17 -14.33 -25.64
C ALA A 244 39.45 -15.80 -25.97
N TYR A 245 39.85 -16.58 -24.96
CA TYR A 245 39.85 -18.04 -25.09
C TYR A 245 38.43 -18.55 -25.30
N THR A 246 38.29 -19.52 -26.20
CA THR A 246 37.05 -20.28 -26.36
C THR A 246 36.73 -21.06 -25.08
N PRO A 247 35.46 -21.40 -24.83
CA PRO A 247 35.09 -22.25 -23.69
C PRO A 247 35.86 -23.58 -23.63
N ALA A 248 36.19 -24.17 -24.79
CA ALA A 248 36.99 -25.39 -24.88
C ALA A 248 38.45 -25.19 -24.44
N GLU A 249 39.08 -24.08 -24.84
CA GLU A 249 40.43 -23.71 -24.41
C GLU A 249 40.47 -23.39 -22.91
N LYS A 250 39.49 -22.63 -22.39
CA LYS A 250 39.38 -22.35 -20.95
C LYS A 250 39.22 -23.63 -20.13
N LYS A 251 38.44 -24.61 -20.61
CA LYS A 251 38.29 -25.91 -19.94
C LYS A 251 39.60 -26.69 -19.87
N LYS A 252 40.44 -26.64 -20.92
CA LYS A 252 41.78 -27.25 -20.92
C LYS A 252 42.76 -26.53 -19.99
N ARG A 253 42.60 -25.21 -19.81
CA ARG A 253 43.45 -24.36 -18.96
C ARG A 253 43.01 -24.28 -17.50
N SER A 254 41.81 -24.77 -17.18
CA SER A 254 41.22 -24.68 -15.84
C SER A 254 42.08 -25.41 -14.79
N SER A 255 43.05 -24.71 -14.20
CA SER A 255 43.58 -25.06 -12.88
C SER A 255 42.43 -25.05 -11.88
N ARG A 256 42.42 -26.00 -10.94
CA ARG A 256 41.39 -26.17 -9.88
C ARG A 256 40.85 -24.82 -9.39
N ARG A 257 39.54 -24.57 -9.61
CA ARG A 257 38.87 -23.41 -9.00
C ARG A 257 39.09 -23.47 -7.49
N MET A 258 39.63 -22.39 -6.93
CA MET A 258 39.79 -22.25 -5.49
C MET A 258 38.42 -22.40 -4.81
N ALA A 259 38.34 -23.23 -3.78
CA ALA A 259 37.10 -23.38 -3.03
C ALA A 259 36.73 -22.04 -2.37
N ALA A 260 35.44 -21.69 -2.29
CA ALA A 260 35.01 -20.44 -1.67
C ALA A 260 35.54 -20.27 -0.23
N LYS A 261 35.63 -21.38 0.53
CA LYS A 261 36.26 -21.41 1.86
C LYS A 261 37.73 -21.00 1.83
N GLU A 262 38.45 -21.47 0.80
CA GLU A 262 39.86 -21.18 0.63
C GLU A 262 40.09 -19.74 0.16
N PHE A 263 39.26 -19.24 -0.77
CA PHE A 263 39.26 -17.83 -1.16
C PHE A 263 38.97 -16.93 0.04
N ARG A 264 37.96 -17.29 0.84
CA ARG A 264 37.59 -16.53 2.04
C ARG A 264 38.78 -16.42 3.00
N ARG A 265 39.45 -17.54 3.28
CA ARG A 265 40.56 -17.60 4.23
C ARG A 265 41.85 -16.96 3.71
N ARG A 266 42.17 -17.14 2.41
CA ARG A 266 43.45 -16.72 1.83
C ARG A 266 43.43 -15.31 1.24
N HIS A 267 42.27 -14.81 0.85
CA HIS A 267 42.15 -13.52 0.17
C HIS A 267 41.17 -12.57 0.85
N TRP A 268 39.94 -13.03 1.13
CA TRP A 268 38.89 -12.13 1.65
C TRP A 268 39.15 -11.66 3.09
N GLU A 269 39.25 -12.57 4.06
CA GLU A 269 39.45 -12.22 5.47
C GLU A 269 40.75 -11.44 5.72
N PRO A 270 41.88 -11.73 5.05
CA PRO A 270 43.07 -10.88 5.14
C PRO A 270 42.87 -9.47 4.59
N ALA A 271 42.05 -9.30 3.54
CA ALA A 271 41.86 -8.01 2.89
C ALA A 271 40.81 -7.13 3.61
N VAL A 272 39.75 -7.72 4.14
CA VAL A 272 38.59 -6.98 4.68
C VAL A 272 38.23 -7.32 6.13
N GLY A 273 39.07 -8.10 6.82
CA GLY A 273 38.83 -8.53 8.19
C GLY A 273 38.00 -9.81 8.32
N LYS A 274 38.10 -10.46 9.48
CA LYS A 274 37.40 -11.72 9.78
C LYS A 274 35.89 -11.47 9.83
N GLY A 275 35.12 -12.21 9.02
CA GLY A 275 33.67 -11.97 8.86
C GLY A 275 33.32 -10.95 7.78
N GLY A 276 34.33 -10.39 7.08
CA GLY A 276 34.14 -9.38 6.05
C GLY A 276 33.97 -7.97 6.62
N ILE A 277 33.56 -7.04 5.75
CA ILE A 277 33.41 -5.61 6.09
C ILE A 277 32.43 -5.31 7.23
N PHE A 278 31.57 -6.28 7.57
CA PHE A 278 30.59 -6.19 8.66
C PHE A 278 30.93 -7.12 9.84
N GLY A 279 32.10 -7.77 9.83
CA GLY A 279 32.47 -8.77 10.82
C GLY A 279 32.39 -8.28 12.26
N GLU A 280 32.76 -7.01 12.50
CA GLU A 280 32.69 -6.37 13.82
C GLU A 280 31.26 -6.12 14.32
N MET A 281 30.28 -6.02 13.41
CA MET A 281 28.86 -5.82 13.75
C MET A 281 28.09 -7.15 13.94
N ILE A 282 28.73 -8.28 13.66
CA ILE A 282 28.11 -9.60 13.83
C ILE A 282 28.44 -10.12 15.23
N GLU A 283 27.58 -9.79 16.19
CA GLU A 283 27.67 -10.28 17.57
C GLU A 283 27.14 -11.72 17.71
N GLN A 284 26.29 -12.14 16.78
CA GLN A 284 25.63 -13.45 16.81
C GLN A 284 26.53 -14.54 16.23
N PRO A 285 26.52 -15.76 16.79
CA PRO A 285 27.25 -16.89 16.21
C PRO A 285 26.71 -17.20 14.81
N PHE A 286 27.61 -17.54 13.87
CA PHE A 286 27.22 -18.04 12.56
C PHE A 286 26.53 -19.39 12.70
N THR A 287 25.21 -19.38 12.74
CA THR A 287 24.37 -20.57 12.78
C THR A 287 23.76 -20.84 11.41
N LEU A 288 23.44 -22.11 11.15
CA LEU A 288 22.72 -22.48 9.94
C LEU A 288 21.24 -22.16 10.15
N LEU A 289 20.75 -21.08 9.51
CA LEU A 289 19.31 -20.82 9.46
C LEU A 289 18.67 -21.76 8.43
N PRO A 290 17.52 -22.39 8.76
CA PRO A 290 16.76 -23.15 7.78
C PRO A 290 16.29 -22.21 6.67
N PHE A 291 16.21 -22.72 5.44
CA PHE A 291 15.73 -21.94 4.28
C PHE A 291 14.32 -21.38 4.50
N VAL A 292 13.49 -22.11 5.25
CA VAL A 292 12.17 -21.67 5.70
C VAL A 292 12.22 -21.50 7.22
N THR A 293 12.18 -20.26 7.67
CA THR A 293 12.26 -19.88 9.08
C THR A 293 10.89 -19.90 9.76
N THR A 294 10.83 -20.34 11.01
CA THR A 294 9.65 -20.26 11.89
C THR A 294 10.00 -19.53 13.20
N GLY A 295 9.05 -19.41 14.12
CA GLY A 295 9.31 -18.89 15.46
C GLY A 295 9.83 -17.46 15.46
N LYS A 296 11.00 -17.25 16.08
CA LYS A 296 11.68 -15.95 16.17
C LYS A 296 12.39 -15.55 14.87
N ASP A 297 12.75 -16.51 14.03
CA ASP A 297 13.60 -16.27 12.85
C ASP A 297 12.80 -15.86 11.61
N ARG A 298 11.46 -15.97 11.65
CA ARG A 298 10.59 -15.45 10.58
C ARG A 298 10.52 -13.93 10.64
N ARG A 299 10.30 -13.29 9.49
CA ARG A 299 10.19 -11.83 9.38
C ARG A 299 8.84 -11.26 9.81
N PHE A 300 7.75 -11.97 9.48
CA PHE A 300 6.38 -11.52 9.76
C PHE A 300 5.58 -12.65 10.40
N ARG A 301 4.57 -12.29 11.19
CA ARG A 301 3.61 -13.24 11.78
C ARG A 301 2.17 -12.80 11.50
N PRO A 302 1.26 -13.72 11.17
CA PRO A 302 -0.15 -13.41 11.12
C PRO A 302 -0.72 -13.30 12.54
N VAL A 303 -1.60 -12.34 12.78
CA VAL A 303 -2.28 -12.12 14.06
C VAL A 303 -3.78 -12.11 13.85
N TRP A 304 -4.50 -12.82 14.72
CA TRP A 304 -5.96 -12.90 14.71
C TRP A 304 -6.55 -11.69 15.44
N ASN A 305 -6.76 -10.60 14.70
CA ASN A 305 -7.24 -9.32 15.22
C ASN A 305 -8.78 -9.21 15.14
N ASN A 306 -9.47 -10.21 15.69
CA ASN A 306 -10.93 -10.25 15.70
C ASN A 306 -11.53 -9.06 16.50
N GLU A 307 -12.51 -8.37 15.93
CA GLU A 307 -13.17 -7.19 16.49
C GLU A 307 -12.22 -6.01 16.82
N ARG A 308 -10.96 -6.03 16.35
CA ARG A 308 -10.03 -4.88 16.49
C ARG A 308 -10.51 -3.64 15.72
N GLN A 309 -11.19 -3.85 14.59
CA GLN A 309 -11.75 -2.81 13.73
C GLN A 309 -13.28 -2.88 13.71
N LEU A 310 -13.96 -1.74 13.63
CA LEU A 310 -15.42 -1.69 13.56
C LEU A 310 -15.93 -2.10 12.18
N ALA A 311 -17.02 -2.87 12.16
CA ALA A 311 -17.81 -3.05 10.95
C ALA A 311 -18.39 -1.68 10.49
N PRO A 312 -18.45 -1.39 9.18
CA PRO A 312 -18.95 -0.11 8.69
C PRO A 312 -20.39 0.21 9.12
N CYS A 313 -21.24 -0.82 9.29
CA CYS A 313 -22.60 -0.64 9.77
C CYS A 313 -22.69 -0.20 11.24
N VAL A 314 -21.67 -0.51 12.06
CA VAL A 314 -21.58 -0.11 13.47
C VAL A 314 -20.99 1.29 13.55
N ALA A 315 -19.87 1.53 12.88
CA ALA A 315 -19.21 2.84 12.87
C ALA A 315 -20.12 3.97 12.36
N ALA A 316 -21.02 3.67 11.42
CA ALA A 316 -21.99 4.64 10.90
C ALA A 316 -23.26 4.78 11.77
N CYS A 317 -23.47 3.91 12.76
CA CYS A 317 -24.66 3.94 13.60
C CYS A 317 -24.46 4.95 14.74
N PRO A 318 -25.30 6.00 14.86
CA PRO A 318 -25.17 6.94 15.97
C PRO A 318 -25.38 6.32 17.36
N SER A 319 -25.88 5.09 17.46
CA SER A 319 -26.08 4.36 18.71
C SER A 319 -25.12 3.18 18.88
N ASP A 320 -24.16 3.01 17.98
CA ASP A 320 -23.13 1.94 18.00
C ASP A 320 -23.70 0.52 18.03
N ILE A 321 -24.90 0.31 17.47
CA ILE A 321 -25.59 -0.99 17.49
C ILE A 321 -24.79 -2.02 16.68
N PRO A 322 -24.33 -3.14 17.28
CA PRO A 322 -23.47 -4.14 16.63
C PRO A 322 -24.28 -5.05 15.69
N SER A 323 -24.75 -4.50 14.57
CA SER A 323 -25.65 -5.22 13.64
C SER A 323 -25.00 -6.48 13.06
N HIS A 324 -23.69 -6.43 12.78
CA HIS A 324 -22.91 -7.60 12.35
C HIS A 324 -22.91 -8.77 13.37
N ARG A 325 -22.93 -8.47 14.68
CA ARG A 325 -23.06 -9.47 15.77
C ARG A 325 -24.47 -10.05 15.86
N ARG A 326 -25.51 -9.24 15.60
CA ARG A 326 -26.90 -9.75 15.44
C ARG A 326 -26.96 -10.81 14.35
N PHE A 327 -26.32 -10.58 13.20
CA PHE A 327 -26.24 -11.57 12.13
C PHE A 327 -25.38 -12.79 12.49
N GLN A 328 -24.35 -12.64 13.33
CA GLN A 328 -23.59 -13.79 13.85
C GLN A 328 -24.47 -14.69 14.73
N LEU A 329 -25.21 -14.11 15.68
CA LEU A 329 -26.16 -14.85 16.53
C LEU A 329 -27.22 -15.58 15.68
N LEU A 330 -27.74 -14.93 14.62
CA LEU A 330 -28.66 -15.57 13.69
C LEU A 330 -28.04 -16.79 12.97
N ARG A 331 -26.77 -16.74 12.59
CA ARG A 331 -26.08 -17.92 12.01
C ARG A 331 -25.86 -19.04 13.02
N GLN A 332 -25.74 -18.70 14.30
CA GLN A 332 -25.63 -19.66 15.40
C GLN A 332 -27.00 -20.23 15.83
N GLY A 333 -28.10 -19.87 15.16
CA GLY A 333 -29.45 -20.28 15.56
C GLY A 333 -29.99 -19.54 16.79
N LYS A 334 -29.27 -18.55 17.32
CA LYS A 334 -29.66 -17.76 18.51
C LYS A 334 -30.59 -16.61 18.13
N HIS A 335 -31.75 -16.94 17.55
CA HIS A 335 -32.69 -15.97 16.98
C HIS A 335 -33.19 -14.93 17.99
N ARG A 336 -33.62 -15.39 19.17
CA ARG A 336 -34.16 -14.50 20.20
C ARG A 336 -33.09 -13.53 20.72
N GLU A 337 -31.88 -14.02 20.97
CA GLU A 337 -30.74 -13.18 21.39
C GLU A 337 -30.39 -12.15 20.31
N ALA A 338 -30.37 -12.54 19.03
CA ALA A 338 -30.08 -11.62 17.92
C ALA A 338 -31.09 -10.47 17.79
N LEU A 339 -32.38 -10.78 18.01
CA LEU A 339 -33.45 -9.79 17.98
C LEU A 339 -33.47 -8.93 19.25
N ALA A 340 -33.14 -9.49 20.40
CA ALA A 340 -33.08 -8.77 21.68
C ALA A 340 -31.83 -7.87 21.80
N LEU A 341 -30.71 -8.20 21.15
CA LEU A 341 -29.43 -7.48 21.27
C LEU A 341 -29.56 -5.97 21.03
N VAL A 342 -30.45 -5.54 20.14
CA VAL A 342 -30.69 -4.10 19.88
C VAL A 342 -31.18 -3.35 21.13
N LEU A 343 -31.88 -4.04 22.03
CA LEU A 343 -32.41 -3.47 23.27
C LEU A 343 -31.32 -3.16 24.28
N GLU A 344 -30.12 -3.73 24.16
CA GLU A 344 -28.96 -3.31 24.97
C GLU A 344 -28.49 -1.89 24.58
N TYR A 345 -28.87 -1.42 23.39
CA TYR A 345 -28.40 -0.17 22.80
C TYR A 345 -29.51 0.88 22.70
N SER A 346 -30.75 0.47 22.40
CA SER A 346 -31.88 1.38 22.24
C SER A 346 -33.21 0.73 22.63
N PRO A 347 -34.06 1.42 23.43
CA PRO A 347 -35.40 0.92 23.75
C PRO A 347 -36.39 1.03 22.56
N LEU A 348 -36.05 1.85 21.55
CA LEU A 348 -36.91 2.17 20.40
C LEU A 348 -36.53 1.34 19.17
N ALA A 349 -36.45 0.02 19.35
CA ALA A 349 -35.97 -0.92 18.35
C ALA A 349 -36.84 -0.93 17.09
N ALA A 350 -38.16 -1.04 17.24
CA ALA A 350 -39.07 -1.11 16.10
C ALA A 350 -39.38 0.28 15.55
N THR A 351 -39.72 1.23 16.42
CA THR A 351 -40.12 2.59 16.02
C THR A 351 -38.99 3.32 15.31
N VAL A 352 -37.80 3.36 15.90
CA VAL A 352 -36.69 4.13 15.33
C VAL A 352 -35.87 3.27 14.39
N CYS A 353 -35.33 2.14 14.86
CA CYS A 353 -34.44 1.34 14.02
C CYS A 353 -35.19 0.58 12.91
N GLY A 354 -36.46 0.22 13.16
CA GLY A 354 -37.30 -0.51 12.23
C GLY A 354 -38.15 0.36 11.29
N GLU A 355 -38.41 1.64 11.60
CA GLU A 355 -39.25 2.50 10.77
C GLU A 355 -38.64 3.86 10.42
N LEU A 356 -38.33 4.69 11.43
CA LEU A 356 -37.99 6.10 11.24
C LEU A 356 -36.54 6.39 10.85
N CYS A 357 -35.61 5.45 11.08
CA CYS A 357 -34.20 5.63 10.77
C CYS A 357 -33.98 5.73 9.24
N PRO A 358 -33.15 6.67 8.75
CA PRO A 358 -32.75 6.73 7.34
C PRO A 358 -31.76 5.62 6.94
N ASN A 359 -31.51 4.64 7.82
CA ASN A 359 -30.67 3.46 7.61
C ASN A 359 -29.23 3.77 7.20
N ILE A 360 -28.58 4.68 7.93
CA ILE A 360 -27.16 5.07 7.69
C ILE A 360 -26.25 3.83 7.74
N CYS A 361 -26.54 2.87 8.62
CA CYS A 361 -25.85 1.58 8.71
C CYS A 361 -25.98 0.73 7.43
N MET A 362 -27.14 0.74 6.76
CA MET A 362 -27.35 0.06 5.48
C MET A 362 -26.64 0.79 4.35
N LYS A 363 -26.64 2.13 4.36
CA LYS A 363 -25.85 2.95 3.41
C LYS A 363 -24.35 2.68 3.52
N ALA A 364 -23.86 2.41 4.73
CA ALA A 364 -22.46 2.05 4.99
C ALA A 364 -22.16 0.55 4.82
N CYS A 365 -23.16 -0.32 4.63
CA CYS A 365 -22.95 -1.77 4.62
C CYS A 365 -22.01 -2.21 3.48
N SER A 366 -20.97 -3.00 3.77
CA SER A 366 -20.04 -3.50 2.75
C SER A 366 -20.70 -4.40 1.71
N ARG A 367 -21.80 -5.08 2.09
CA ARG A 367 -22.52 -6.00 1.21
C ARG A 367 -23.12 -5.32 -0.03
N LYS A 368 -23.38 -4.00 0.03
CA LYS A 368 -23.89 -3.21 -1.11
C LYS A 368 -22.97 -3.22 -2.33
N VAL A 369 -21.68 -3.52 -2.15
CA VAL A 369 -20.70 -3.62 -3.25
C VAL A 369 -20.86 -4.94 -4.00
N VAL A 370 -21.44 -5.96 -3.37
CA VAL A 370 -21.69 -7.27 -3.97
C VAL A 370 -23.07 -7.31 -4.63
N ASP A 371 -24.11 -6.94 -3.87
CA ASP A 371 -25.51 -6.96 -4.29
C ASP A 371 -26.31 -5.81 -3.63
N ARG A 372 -27.07 -6.09 -2.57
CA ARG A 372 -27.85 -5.12 -1.79
C ARG A 372 -27.43 -5.12 -0.33
N PRO A 373 -27.53 -3.99 0.40
CA PRO A 373 -27.27 -3.99 1.83
C PRO A 373 -28.15 -5.00 2.58
N LEU A 374 -27.66 -5.43 3.74
CA LEU A 374 -28.42 -6.29 4.64
C LEU A 374 -29.64 -5.55 5.18
N ASP A 375 -30.78 -6.23 5.32
CA ASP A 375 -32.02 -5.65 5.84
C ASP A 375 -31.98 -5.47 7.37
N ILE A 376 -31.15 -4.53 7.82
CA ILE A 376 -31.05 -4.13 9.24
C ILE A 376 -32.35 -3.46 9.71
N LYS A 377 -33.05 -2.74 8.82
CA LYS A 377 -34.36 -2.14 9.10
C LYS A 377 -35.37 -3.22 9.48
N GLY A 378 -35.48 -4.26 8.67
CA GLY A 378 -36.37 -5.37 8.95
C GLY A 378 -36.01 -6.12 10.24
N LEU A 379 -34.72 -6.25 10.59
CA LEU A 379 -34.33 -6.75 11.91
C LEU A 379 -34.80 -5.83 13.07
N GLY A 380 -34.89 -4.52 12.86
CA GLY A 380 -35.49 -3.60 13.83
C GLY A 380 -36.98 -3.87 14.04
N ARG A 381 -37.73 -4.08 12.94
CA ARG A 381 -39.16 -4.46 13.00
C ARG A 381 -39.37 -5.83 13.63
N ALA A 382 -38.51 -6.80 13.34
CA ALA A 382 -38.58 -8.14 13.92
C ALA A 382 -38.29 -8.15 15.43
N SER A 383 -37.70 -7.09 15.99
CA SER A 383 -37.49 -6.94 17.43
C SER A 383 -38.75 -6.51 18.20
N ARG A 384 -39.91 -6.41 17.54
CA ARG A 384 -41.21 -6.25 18.22
C ARG A 384 -41.45 -7.41 19.19
N GLY A 385 -42.07 -7.12 20.32
CA GLY A 385 -42.35 -8.06 21.40
C GLY A 385 -41.12 -8.53 22.17
N MET A 386 -39.90 -8.14 21.77
CA MET A 386 -38.70 -8.50 22.51
C MET A 386 -38.64 -7.72 23.82
N ILE A 387 -38.21 -8.42 24.85
CA ILE A 387 -37.94 -7.90 26.20
C ILE A 387 -36.44 -7.97 26.47
N ILE A 388 -35.93 -7.12 27.36
CA ILE A 388 -34.53 -7.22 27.79
C ILE A 388 -34.34 -8.55 28.52
N PRO A 389 -33.29 -9.34 28.22
CA PRO A 389 -32.89 -10.46 29.05
C PRO A 389 -32.58 -10.00 30.49
N THR A 390 -33.09 -10.70 31.51
CA THR A 390 -32.87 -10.34 32.93
C THR A 390 -31.39 -10.24 33.31
N SER A 391 -30.51 -10.96 32.60
CA SER A 391 -29.06 -10.94 32.80
C SER A 391 -28.36 -9.65 32.35
N THR A 392 -29.04 -8.77 31.62
CA THR A 392 -28.44 -7.56 31.02
C THR A 392 -28.45 -6.36 31.97
N THR A 393 -29.28 -6.36 33.02
CA THR A 393 -29.29 -5.27 34.00
C THR A 393 -28.19 -5.48 35.03
N ALA A 394 -27.32 -4.49 35.19
CA ALA A 394 -26.33 -4.48 36.26
C ALA A 394 -27.00 -4.45 37.65
N THR A 395 -26.25 -4.86 38.66
CA THR A 395 -26.68 -4.77 40.06
C THR A 395 -26.90 -3.32 40.45
N ALA A 396 -27.90 -3.08 41.30
CA ALA A 396 -28.20 -1.72 41.75
C ALA A 396 -26.99 -1.10 42.46
N ASP A 397 -26.58 0.09 42.01
CA ASP A 397 -25.39 0.78 42.51
C ASP A 397 -25.71 1.85 43.57
N GLY A 398 -27.00 2.00 43.89
CA GLY A 398 -27.51 2.97 44.86
C GLY A 398 -27.56 4.41 44.38
N LYS A 399 -27.12 4.70 43.15
CA LYS A 399 -27.12 6.07 42.59
C LYS A 399 -28.48 6.44 42.04
N LYS A 400 -28.88 7.69 42.27
CA LYS A 400 -30.14 8.27 41.80
C LYS A 400 -29.87 9.24 40.65
N VAL A 401 -30.55 9.03 39.52
CA VAL A 401 -30.38 9.84 38.33
C VAL A 401 -31.72 10.36 37.84
N ALA A 402 -31.79 11.65 37.52
CA ALA A 402 -32.97 12.26 36.93
C ALA A 402 -32.79 12.45 35.42
N VAL A 403 -33.83 12.11 34.64
CA VAL A 403 -33.89 12.40 33.21
C VAL A 403 -35.08 13.30 32.95
N ILE A 404 -34.84 14.47 32.35
CA ILE A 404 -35.86 15.50 32.10
C ILE A 404 -36.22 15.48 30.61
N GLY A 405 -37.41 14.98 30.30
CA GLY A 405 -37.96 14.85 28.94
C GLY A 405 -38.12 13.40 28.50
N GLY A 406 -39.36 12.97 28.27
CA GLY A 406 -39.74 11.63 27.80
C GLY A 406 -39.76 11.49 26.27
N GLY A 407 -38.97 12.29 25.55
CA GLY A 407 -38.75 12.16 24.11
C GLY A 407 -37.69 11.11 23.76
N PRO A 408 -37.39 10.86 22.47
CA PRO A 408 -36.51 9.78 22.03
C PRO A 408 -35.12 9.78 22.68
N ALA A 409 -34.50 10.96 22.86
CA ALA A 409 -33.20 11.07 23.53
C ALA A 409 -33.27 10.73 25.03
N GLY A 410 -34.27 11.24 25.74
CA GLY A 410 -34.44 10.99 27.17
C GLY A 410 -34.86 9.55 27.46
N LEU A 411 -35.73 8.96 26.63
CA LEU A 411 -36.07 7.54 26.71
C LEU A 411 -34.84 6.65 26.52
N ALA A 412 -34.00 6.95 25.52
CA ALA A 412 -32.75 6.22 25.30
C ALA A 412 -31.78 6.39 26.49
N ALA A 413 -31.65 7.61 27.04
CA ALA A 413 -30.77 7.88 28.17
C ALA A 413 -31.24 7.16 29.45
N ALA A 414 -32.52 7.29 29.79
CA ALA A 414 -33.12 6.64 30.97
C ALA A 414 -32.98 5.11 30.90
N TRP A 415 -33.20 4.55 29.71
CA TRP A 415 -33.03 3.13 29.47
C TRP A 415 -31.59 2.66 29.71
N GLN A 416 -30.60 3.39 29.20
CA GLN A 416 -29.20 3.03 29.37
C GLN A 416 -28.76 3.12 30.82
N LEU A 417 -29.12 4.19 31.52
CA LEU A 417 -28.82 4.34 32.95
C LEU A 417 -29.46 3.22 33.80
N MET A 418 -30.68 2.82 33.45
CA MET A 418 -31.35 1.69 34.11
C MET A 418 -30.65 0.36 33.86
N LEU A 419 -30.17 0.12 32.63
CA LEU A 419 -29.36 -1.07 32.33
C LEU A 419 -28.05 -1.09 33.14
N GLN A 420 -27.48 0.07 33.44
CA GLN A 420 -26.29 0.20 34.30
C GLN A 420 -26.61 0.11 35.82
N GLY A 421 -27.85 -0.15 36.21
CA GLY A 421 -28.24 -0.39 37.61
C GLY A 421 -28.66 0.86 38.40
N HIS A 422 -28.69 2.03 37.78
CA HIS A 422 -29.08 3.27 38.46
C HIS A 422 -30.59 3.32 38.77
N THR A 423 -30.96 4.01 39.85
CA THR A 423 -32.35 4.36 40.12
C THR A 423 -32.72 5.60 39.31
N VAL A 424 -33.44 5.40 38.20
CA VAL A 424 -33.74 6.48 37.25
C VAL A 424 -35.16 7.00 37.44
N THR A 425 -35.29 8.32 37.62
CA THR A 425 -36.59 9.02 37.56
C THR A 425 -36.70 9.83 36.27
N LEU A 426 -37.66 9.49 35.41
CA LEU A 426 -37.97 10.19 34.18
C LEU A 426 -39.11 11.19 34.40
N TYR A 427 -38.83 12.46 34.18
CA TYR A 427 -39.79 13.57 34.28
C TYR A 427 -40.29 13.95 32.89
N GLU A 428 -41.59 13.87 32.65
CA GLU A 428 -42.24 14.26 31.39
C GLU A 428 -43.32 15.31 31.67
N ALA A 429 -43.25 16.42 30.93
CA ALA A 429 -44.15 17.56 31.10
C ALA A 429 -45.59 17.24 30.64
N SER A 430 -45.75 16.38 29.63
CA SER A 430 -47.04 15.98 29.08
C SER A 430 -47.61 14.71 29.71
N ALA A 431 -48.85 14.37 29.34
CA ALA A 431 -49.52 13.15 29.79
C ALA A 431 -49.01 11.87 29.09
N ARG A 432 -48.25 11.98 27.98
CA ARG A 432 -47.82 10.84 27.15
C ARG A 432 -46.32 10.89 26.91
N LEU A 433 -45.65 9.74 27.05
CA LEU A 433 -44.25 9.57 26.64
C LEU A 433 -44.12 9.54 25.12
N GLY A 434 -42.91 9.73 24.60
CA GLY A 434 -42.57 9.62 23.17
C GLY A 434 -42.27 10.97 22.52
N GLY A 435 -42.73 12.08 23.12
CA GLY A 435 -42.49 13.44 22.62
C GLY A 435 -42.80 13.58 21.13
N LYS A 436 -41.86 14.12 20.34
CA LYS A 436 -42.02 14.34 18.89
C LYS A 436 -42.14 13.05 18.05
N LEU A 437 -42.03 11.86 18.63
CA LEU A 437 -42.33 10.61 17.90
C LEU A 437 -43.81 10.56 17.48
N TRP A 438 -44.72 11.13 18.27
CA TRP A 438 -46.14 11.21 17.91
C TRP A 438 -46.39 12.04 16.65
N GLN A 439 -45.60 13.08 16.41
CA GLN A 439 -45.67 13.83 15.13
C GLN A 439 -45.32 12.94 13.94
N SER A 440 -44.45 11.94 14.12
CA SER A 440 -44.14 10.97 13.06
C SER A 440 -45.30 9.98 12.83
N VAL A 441 -46.08 9.69 13.87
CA VAL A 441 -47.32 8.90 13.77
C VAL A 441 -48.38 9.69 13.00
N GLU A 442 -48.60 10.95 13.38
CA GLU A 442 -49.55 11.86 12.72
C GLU A 442 -49.22 12.08 11.24
N GLN A 443 -47.94 12.12 10.89
CA GLN A 443 -47.46 12.23 9.50
C GLN A 443 -47.51 10.90 8.73
N GLY A 444 -48.02 9.82 9.33
CA GLY A 444 -48.12 8.50 8.69
C GLY A 444 -46.77 7.79 8.46
N LYS A 445 -45.69 8.23 9.11
CA LYS A 445 -44.34 7.66 8.95
C LYS A 445 -44.11 6.39 9.77
N VAL A 446 -44.89 6.20 10.84
CA VAL A 446 -44.87 5.01 11.71
C VAL A 446 -46.27 4.78 12.25
N GLN A 447 -46.69 3.51 12.37
CA GLN A 447 -47.99 3.18 12.94
C GLN A 447 -47.99 3.41 14.46
N SER A 448 -49.10 3.92 15.00
CA SER A 448 -49.25 4.18 16.45
C SER A 448 -48.96 2.94 17.29
N ALA A 449 -49.46 1.77 16.87
CA ALA A 449 -49.27 0.50 17.57
C ALA A 449 -47.79 0.13 17.75
N ILE A 450 -46.91 0.45 16.79
CA ILE A 450 -45.47 0.16 16.89
C ILE A 450 -44.82 1.03 17.97
N LEU A 451 -45.16 2.32 18.00
CA LEU A 451 -44.67 3.24 19.04
C LEU A 451 -45.20 2.86 20.42
N GLU A 452 -46.48 2.53 20.53
CA GLU A 452 -47.10 2.14 21.79
C GLU A 452 -46.46 0.89 22.38
N GLU A 453 -46.09 -0.09 21.55
CA GLU A 453 -45.40 -1.31 21.98
C GLU A 453 -43.99 -1.02 22.52
N ASP A 454 -43.21 -0.20 21.82
CA ASP A 454 -41.88 0.22 22.31
C ASP A 454 -42.00 1.02 23.63
N LEU A 455 -43.01 1.89 23.75
CA LEU A 455 -43.26 2.67 24.97
C LEU A 455 -43.76 1.79 26.13
N ALA A 456 -44.63 0.81 25.86
CA ALA A 456 -45.13 -0.12 26.86
C ALA A 456 -43.98 -0.90 27.51
N ARG A 457 -42.99 -1.32 26.72
CA ARG A 457 -41.76 -1.93 27.23
C ARG A 457 -40.98 -1.00 28.17
N ILE A 458 -40.89 0.29 27.87
CA ILE A 458 -40.20 1.25 28.74
C ILE A 458 -41.00 1.45 30.05
N VAL A 459 -42.32 1.51 29.96
CA VAL A 459 -43.21 1.64 31.13
C VAL A 459 -43.14 0.40 32.02
N ALA A 460 -43.00 -0.79 31.43
CA ALA A 460 -42.84 -2.04 32.15
C ALA A 460 -41.43 -2.23 32.75
N ALA A 461 -40.46 -1.39 32.39
CA ALA A 461 -39.11 -1.45 32.95
C ALA A 461 -39.05 -0.85 34.37
N LYS A 462 -37.94 -1.07 35.07
CA LYS A 462 -37.70 -0.56 36.44
C LYS A 462 -37.35 0.94 36.46
N LEU A 463 -38.19 1.77 35.85
CA LEU A 463 -38.05 3.22 35.77
C LEU A 463 -39.16 3.90 36.56
N VAL A 464 -38.83 4.94 37.33
CA VAL A 464 -39.85 5.80 37.96
C VAL A 464 -40.27 6.87 36.97
N ILE A 465 -41.51 6.82 36.48
CA ILE A 465 -41.97 7.73 35.42
C ILE A 465 -42.99 8.72 36.02
N LYS A 466 -42.66 10.02 36.00
CA LYS A 466 -43.52 11.12 36.46
C LYS A 466 -44.02 11.92 35.24
N ARG A 467 -45.27 11.69 34.85
CA ARG A 467 -45.97 12.41 33.77
C ARG A 467 -46.68 13.65 34.30
N ASN A 468 -47.09 14.56 33.42
CA ASN A 468 -47.71 15.85 33.78
C ASN A 468 -46.86 16.65 34.80
N ASN A 469 -45.54 16.54 34.68
CA ASN A 469 -44.62 17.09 35.67
C ASN A 469 -43.61 18.03 34.97
N PRO A 470 -44.05 19.24 34.57
CA PRO A 470 -43.15 20.24 34.00
C PRO A 470 -42.10 20.63 35.05
N VAL A 471 -40.84 20.70 34.61
CA VAL A 471 -39.72 21.07 35.49
C VAL A 471 -39.42 22.55 35.31
N ASP A 472 -39.86 23.36 36.26
CA ASP A 472 -39.49 24.77 36.38
C ASP A 472 -38.18 24.93 37.19
N ARG A 473 -37.78 26.17 37.47
CA ARG A 473 -36.55 26.47 38.22
C ARG A 473 -36.54 25.82 39.60
N LYS A 474 -37.60 26.00 40.38
CA LYS A 474 -37.68 25.50 41.75
C LYS A 474 -37.63 23.97 41.75
N LYS A 475 -38.34 23.34 40.82
CA LYS A 475 -38.33 21.90 40.65
C LYS A 475 -36.96 21.39 40.20
N PHE A 476 -36.28 22.11 39.31
CA PHE A 476 -34.92 21.76 38.90
C PHE A 476 -33.96 21.79 40.09
N ASP A 477 -34.01 22.84 40.93
CA ASP A 477 -33.16 22.98 42.12
C ASP A 477 -33.45 21.89 43.18
N GLU A 478 -34.68 21.39 43.26
CA GLU A 478 -35.04 20.20 44.04
C GLU A 478 -34.42 18.93 43.43
N ILE A 479 -34.60 18.70 42.12
CA ILE A 479 -34.07 17.52 41.42
C ILE A 479 -32.54 17.48 41.52
N HIS A 480 -31.87 18.63 41.40
CA HIS A 480 -30.41 18.76 41.51
C HIS A 480 -29.87 18.39 42.89
N ARG A 481 -30.60 18.69 43.97
CA ARG A 481 -30.21 18.28 45.33
C ARG A 481 -30.46 16.80 45.61
N GLU A 482 -31.52 16.23 45.03
CA GLU A 482 -31.96 14.86 45.33
C GLU A 482 -31.27 13.77 44.51
N ASN A 483 -30.60 14.13 43.41
CA ASN A 483 -30.01 13.19 42.46
C ASN A 483 -28.49 13.37 42.35
N ASP A 484 -27.80 12.27 42.11
CA ASP A 484 -26.35 12.24 41.90
C ASP A 484 -25.98 12.76 40.50
N GLY A 485 -26.89 12.65 39.53
CA GLY A 485 -26.72 13.13 38.17
C GLY A 485 -28.03 13.48 37.47
N ILE A 486 -27.96 14.34 36.46
CA ILE A 486 -29.10 14.80 35.68
C ILE A 486 -28.81 14.73 34.19
N ILE A 487 -29.78 14.24 33.40
CA ILE A 487 -29.79 14.37 31.94
C ILE A 487 -30.96 15.22 31.49
N ILE A 488 -30.67 16.32 30.80
CA ILE A 488 -31.63 17.22 30.18
C ILE A 488 -31.86 16.80 28.72
N ALA A 489 -33.09 16.41 28.41
CA ALA A 489 -33.52 15.92 27.09
C ALA A 489 -34.87 16.52 26.64
N CYS A 490 -35.24 17.70 27.15
CA CYS A 490 -36.54 18.35 26.96
C CYS A 490 -36.77 18.94 25.55
N GLY A 491 -35.79 18.86 24.64
CA GLY A 491 -35.88 19.50 23.33
C GLY A 491 -35.50 20.98 23.43
N ALA A 492 -36.26 21.90 22.83
CA ALA A 492 -35.94 23.33 22.90
C ALA A 492 -36.18 23.84 24.34
N PRO A 493 -35.12 24.13 25.11
CA PRO A 493 -35.27 24.54 26.49
C PRO A 493 -35.68 26.01 26.55
N GLY A 494 -36.79 26.33 27.21
CA GLY A 494 -37.17 27.73 27.45
C GLY A 494 -36.27 28.41 28.50
N PHE A 495 -36.12 27.76 29.67
CA PHE A 495 -35.23 28.18 30.75
C PHE A 495 -34.82 26.93 31.55
N ILE A 496 -33.52 26.73 31.81
CA ILE A 496 -33.03 25.62 32.64
C ILE A 496 -31.83 26.13 33.44
N GLY A 497 -32.07 26.58 34.67
CA GLY A 497 -31.03 26.89 35.67
C GLY A 497 -30.15 28.13 35.40
N PRO A 498 -29.64 28.81 36.45
CA PRO A 498 -28.73 29.95 36.31
C PRO A 498 -27.30 29.59 35.86
N GLU A 499 -26.87 28.33 36.06
CA GLU A 499 -25.49 27.89 35.77
C GLU A 499 -25.33 27.15 34.43
N ILE A 500 -26.43 26.88 33.72
CA ILE A 500 -26.40 26.16 32.44
C ILE A 500 -26.40 27.18 31.31
N HIS A 501 -25.22 27.38 30.73
CA HIS A 501 -25.03 28.30 29.62
C HIS A 501 -25.77 27.84 28.36
N GLN A 502 -26.40 28.80 27.67
CA GLN A 502 -27.11 28.58 26.43
C GLN A 502 -26.64 29.55 25.34
N GLU A 503 -26.59 29.08 24.10
CA GLU A 503 -26.36 29.91 22.93
C GLU A 503 -27.45 29.64 21.88
N LYS A 504 -28.16 30.68 21.44
CA LYS A 504 -29.24 30.58 20.43
C LYS A 504 -30.31 29.52 20.78
N GLY A 505 -30.68 29.42 22.06
CA GLY A 505 -31.68 28.46 22.56
C GLY A 505 -31.22 27.00 22.58
N LYS A 506 -29.90 26.76 22.66
CA LYS A 506 -29.30 25.43 22.82
C LYS A 506 -28.38 25.42 24.02
N ILE A 507 -28.33 24.31 24.75
CA ILE A 507 -27.43 24.13 25.88
C ILE A 507 -26.03 23.87 25.38
N LEU A 508 -25.06 24.62 25.91
CA LEU A 508 -23.64 24.41 25.64
C LEU A 508 -23.13 23.22 26.44
N VAL A 509 -22.49 22.28 25.75
CA VAL A 509 -21.93 21.06 26.33
C VAL A 509 -20.57 20.73 25.70
N ASN A 510 -19.77 19.93 26.40
CA ASN A 510 -18.58 19.31 25.84
C ASN A 510 -18.93 18.16 24.87
N SER A 511 -17.91 17.48 24.33
CA SER A 511 -18.08 16.37 23.38
C SER A 511 -18.87 15.16 23.92
N GLN A 512 -18.98 15.02 25.25
CA GLN A 512 -19.72 13.96 25.92
C GLN A 512 -21.15 14.36 26.32
N GLY A 513 -21.52 15.61 26.09
CA GLY A 513 -22.82 16.15 26.49
C GLY A 513 -22.86 16.71 27.92
N GLN A 514 -21.72 16.87 28.58
CA GLN A 514 -21.67 17.48 29.92
C GLN A 514 -21.75 19.01 29.82
N THR A 515 -22.52 19.63 30.71
CA THR A 515 -22.61 21.09 30.83
C THR A 515 -21.46 21.65 31.70
N HIS A 516 -21.53 22.92 32.08
CA HIS A 516 -20.58 23.52 33.02
C HIS A 516 -20.79 22.99 34.46
N ASP A 517 -22.01 22.58 34.78
CA ASP A 517 -22.30 21.85 36.01
C ASP A 517 -21.89 20.38 35.82
N LEU A 518 -21.01 19.91 36.71
CA LEU A 518 -20.43 18.58 36.66
C LEU A 518 -21.49 17.47 36.76
N LYS A 519 -22.61 17.70 37.45
CA LYS A 519 -23.69 16.72 37.62
C LYS A 519 -24.66 16.71 36.45
N VAL A 520 -24.62 17.72 35.58
CA VAL A 520 -25.67 17.95 34.59
C VAL A 520 -25.14 17.71 33.17
N PHE A 521 -25.84 16.82 32.47
CA PHE A 521 -25.63 16.52 31.06
C PHE A 521 -26.84 16.97 30.26
N ALA A 522 -26.64 17.34 29.00
CA ALA A 522 -27.71 17.64 28.05
C ALA A 522 -27.52 16.83 26.76
N VAL A 523 -28.64 16.34 26.21
CA VAL A 523 -28.64 15.44 25.05
C VAL A 523 -29.77 15.76 24.07
N GLY A 524 -29.64 15.23 22.86
CA GLY A 524 -30.66 15.32 21.83
C GLY A 524 -30.94 16.76 21.41
N ALA A 525 -32.22 17.09 21.25
CA ALA A 525 -32.65 18.37 20.67
C ALA A 525 -32.35 19.59 21.56
N ALA A 526 -31.99 19.38 22.84
CA ALA A 526 -31.57 20.44 23.75
C ALA A 526 -30.18 21.00 23.45
N VAL A 527 -29.31 20.18 22.85
CA VAL A 527 -27.96 20.58 22.45
C VAL A 527 -27.90 20.93 20.96
N GLY A 528 -28.73 20.29 20.13
CA GLY A 528 -28.73 20.56 18.70
C GLY A 528 -29.80 19.78 17.93
N ARG A 529 -30.11 20.25 16.72
CA ARG A 529 -31.04 19.55 15.84
C ARG A 529 -30.36 18.32 15.22
N GLY A 530 -31.11 17.23 15.10
CA GLY A 530 -30.66 16.02 14.43
C GLY A 530 -31.84 15.12 14.08
N LEU A 531 -31.62 14.15 13.20
CA LEU A 531 -32.62 13.13 12.91
C LEU A 531 -32.93 12.30 14.16
N THR A 532 -34.09 11.67 14.24
CA THR A 532 -34.50 10.84 15.39
C THR A 532 -33.43 9.81 15.79
N THR A 533 -32.72 9.21 14.81
CA THR A 533 -31.61 8.29 15.08
C THR A 533 -30.42 8.93 15.79
N HIS A 534 -30.13 10.22 15.55
CA HIS A 534 -29.05 10.93 16.25
C HIS A 534 -29.48 11.30 17.66
N LEU A 535 -30.78 11.55 17.88
CA LEU A 535 -31.32 11.85 19.21
C LEU A 535 -31.17 10.66 20.16
N ILE A 536 -31.54 9.45 19.72
CA ILE A 536 -31.36 8.23 20.53
C ILE A 536 -29.87 7.94 20.78
N GLY A 537 -29.02 8.17 19.79
CA GLY A 537 -27.57 8.00 19.90
C GLY A 537 -26.93 8.96 20.89
N SER A 538 -27.32 10.23 20.83
CA SER A 538 -26.92 11.26 21.79
C SER A 538 -27.39 10.92 23.21
N GLY A 539 -28.63 10.45 23.37
CA GLY A 539 -29.15 9.99 24.66
C GLY A 539 -28.33 8.85 25.26
N ARG A 540 -28.01 7.82 24.45
CA ARG A 540 -27.14 6.70 24.86
C ARG A 540 -25.76 7.19 25.30
N ARG A 541 -25.07 7.99 24.50
CA ARG A 541 -23.71 8.46 24.83
C ARG A 541 -23.69 9.32 26.08
N GLY A 542 -24.63 10.25 26.24
CA GLY A 542 -24.72 11.07 27.46
C GLY A 542 -25.00 10.23 28.70
N ALA A 543 -25.84 9.19 28.60
CA ALA A 543 -26.07 8.24 29.68
C ALA A 543 -24.81 7.45 30.07
N LEU A 544 -24.07 6.94 29.09
CA LEU A 544 -22.83 6.20 29.36
C LEU A 544 -21.72 7.12 29.92
N ALA A 545 -21.66 8.37 29.47
CA ALA A 545 -20.74 9.37 30.01
C ALA A 545 -21.07 9.71 31.47
N LEU A 546 -22.35 9.92 31.79
CA LEU A 546 -22.79 10.14 33.16
C LEU A 546 -22.54 8.92 34.04
N HIS A 547 -22.82 7.70 33.55
CA HIS A 547 -22.53 6.47 34.28
C HIS A 547 -21.02 6.35 34.60
N ALA A 548 -20.15 6.63 33.63
CA ALA A 548 -18.71 6.61 33.84
C ALA A 548 -18.29 7.61 34.94
N LEU A 549 -18.82 8.84 34.87
CA LEU A 549 -18.58 9.85 35.92
C LEU A 549 -19.02 9.35 37.31
N LEU A 550 -20.22 8.80 37.43
CA LEU A 550 -20.77 8.31 38.70
C LEU A 550 -20.04 7.07 39.25
N SER A 551 -19.46 6.26 38.37
CA SER A 551 -18.66 5.07 38.72
C SER A 551 -17.17 5.38 38.93
N GLY A 552 -16.74 6.63 38.78
CA GLY A 552 -15.33 7.03 38.89
C GLY A 552 -14.46 6.53 37.73
N SER A 553 -15.07 6.15 36.61
CA SER A 553 -14.40 5.71 35.38
C SER A 553 -14.39 6.83 34.32
N GLN A 554 -13.47 6.77 33.36
CA GLN A 554 -13.52 7.67 32.20
C GLN A 554 -14.32 7.04 31.06
N TYR A 555 -15.30 7.79 30.54
CA TYR A 555 -15.99 7.39 29.32
C TYR A 555 -15.11 7.67 28.10
N HIS A 556 -14.65 6.61 27.46
CA HIS A 556 -14.05 6.69 26.15
C HIS A 556 -15.06 6.17 25.12
N SER A 557 -15.46 7.03 24.18
CA SER A 557 -16.11 6.52 22.96
C SER A 557 -15.15 5.54 22.29
N GLU A 558 -15.61 4.37 21.88
CA GLU A 558 -14.77 3.38 21.19
C GLU A 558 -14.14 3.99 19.92
N ALA A 559 -12.90 4.48 20.03
CA ALA A 559 -12.13 5.02 18.91
C ALA A 559 -11.49 3.87 18.12
N ARG A 560 -12.32 2.95 17.61
CA ARG A 560 -11.88 1.88 16.72
C ARG A 560 -12.02 2.34 15.28
N ASN A 561 -10.96 2.15 14.49
CA ASN A 561 -11.01 2.42 13.07
C ASN A 561 -12.01 1.48 12.38
N THR A 562 -12.74 2.02 11.40
CA THR A 562 -13.61 1.18 10.56
C THR A 562 -12.74 0.28 9.68
N ILE A 563 -13.11 -0.99 9.54
CA ILE A 563 -12.40 -1.90 8.65
C ILE A 563 -12.45 -1.39 7.20
N PRO A 564 -11.30 -1.18 6.53
CA PRO A 564 -11.28 -0.76 5.14
C PRO A 564 -11.89 -1.82 4.23
N TYR A 565 -12.63 -1.39 3.21
CA TYR A 565 -13.27 -2.29 2.25
C TYR A 565 -12.27 -3.21 1.56
N VAL A 566 -11.05 -2.73 1.29
CA VAL A 566 -9.96 -3.48 0.66
C VAL A 566 -9.46 -4.70 1.47
N LYS A 567 -9.73 -4.73 2.78
CA LYS A 567 -9.41 -5.89 3.63
C LYS A 567 -10.44 -7.01 3.50
N LEU A 568 -11.63 -6.72 2.99
CA LEU A 568 -12.70 -7.70 2.83
C LEU A 568 -12.53 -8.44 1.50
N LYS A 569 -12.63 -9.77 1.52
CA LYS A 569 -12.60 -10.60 0.30
C LYS A 569 -14.01 -10.83 -0.18
N LEU A 570 -14.50 -9.91 -1.00
CA LEU A 570 -15.89 -9.89 -1.47
C LEU A 570 -16.18 -10.99 -2.50
N GLU A 571 -15.13 -11.59 -3.08
CA GLU A 571 -15.19 -12.66 -4.06
C GLU A 571 -15.88 -13.90 -3.49
N TYR A 572 -15.68 -14.19 -2.19
CA TYR A 572 -16.39 -15.24 -1.44
C TYR A 572 -17.90 -15.02 -1.31
N PHE A 573 -18.43 -13.90 -1.81
CA PHE A 573 -19.85 -13.59 -1.75
C PHE A 573 -20.44 -13.30 -3.13
N ALA A 574 -19.63 -13.33 -4.18
CA ALA A 574 -20.05 -13.02 -5.54
C ALA A 574 -21.05 -14.04 -6.11
N PHE A 575 -20.96 -15.31 -5.70
CA PHE A 575 -21.91 -16.38 -6.10
C PHE A 575 -23.30 -16.23 -5.45
N GLN A 576 -23.46 -15.34 -4.48
CA GLN A 576 -24.76 -14.99 -3.91
C GLN A 576 -25.40 -13.78 -4.62
N ARG A 577 -24.85 -13.34 -5.77
CA ARG A 577 -25.49 -12.34 -6.64
C ARG A 577 -26.68 -13.00 -7.34
N GLY A 578 -27.89 -12.67 -6.91
CA GLY A 578 -29.10 -12.86 -7.71
C GLY A 578 -30.13 -13.82 -7.17
N GLU A 579 -29.80 -14.87 -6.42
CA GLU A 579 -30.80 -15.90 -6.09
C GLU A 579 -30.66 -16.44 -4.67
N CYS A 580 -31.66 -16.18 -3.83
CA CYS A 580 -32.01 -17.08 -2.73
C CYS A 580 -32.85 -18.25 -3.28
N ALA A 581 -32.39 -18.89 -4.35
CA ALA A 581 -32.84 -20.22 -4.76
C ALA A 581 -31.63 -21.14 -4.56
N GLY A 582 -31.64 -21.90 -3.47
CA GLY A 582 -30.49 -22.72 -3.09
C GLY A 582 -30.21 -23.85 -4.10
N PRO A 583 -28.98 -24.41 -4.12
CA PRO A 583 -28.81 -25.78 -4.59
C PRO A 583 -29.39 -26.72 -3.54
N MET A 584 -30.17 -27.71 -3.99
CA MET A 584 -30.60 -28.86 -3.19
C MET A 584 -29.41 -29.43 -2.41
N GLY A 585 -29.50 -29.40 -1.08
CA GLY A 585 -28.45 -29.88 -0.18
C GLY A 585 -28.90 -29.81 1.27
N THR A 586 -29.78 -30.74 1.65
CA THR A 586 -30.13 -31.16 3.03
C THR A 586 -29.90 -30.13 4.14
N ALA A 587 -30.81 -29.15 4.26
CA ALA A 587 -30.97 -28.44 5.53
C ALA A 587 -31.68 -29.40 6.51
N ALA A 588 -31.01 -29.73 7.61
CA ALA A 588 -31.66 -30.39 8.75
C ALA A 588 -32.89 -29.56 9.19
N PRO A 589 -33.97 -30.18 9.69
CA PRO A 589 -35.16 -29.45 10.12
C PRO A 589 -34.80 -28.56 11.31
N LEU A 590 -34.61 -27.27 11.07
CA LEU A 590 -34.42 -26.28 12.13
C LEU A 590 -35.77 -25.98 12.77
N GLU A 591 -35.81 -26.13 14.10
CA GLU A 591 -36.99 -25.94 14.94
C GLU A 591 -37.71 -24.61 14.68
N LYS A 592 -39.04 -24.65 14.75
CA LYS A 592 -39.99 -23.57 14.45
C LYS A 592 -39.73 -22.31 15.30
N GLY A 593 -38.85 -21.43 14.84
CA GLY A 593 -38.77 -20.04 15.27
C GLY A 593 -39.77 -19.14 14.52
N PRO A 594 -40.16 -17.96 15.05
CA PRO A 594 -41.12 -17.09 14.41
C PRO A 594 -40.60 -16.59 13.05
N THR A 595 -41.25 -17.04 11.98
CA THR A 595 -41.05 -16.58 10.60
C THR A 595 -41.66 -15.19 10.44
N ILE A 596 -40.96 -14.15 10.89
CA ILE A 596 -41.33 -12.76 10.54
C ILE A 596 -40.62 -12.45 9.21
N PRO A 597 -41.35 -12.33 8.09
CA PRO A 597 -40.74 -11.97 6.82
C PRO A 597 -40.14 -10.56 6.92
N LEU A 598 -38.88 -10.43 6.49
CA LEU A 598 -38.26 -9.16 6.13
C LEU A 598 -38.90 -8.68 4.81
N ALA A 599 -38.56 -7.51 4.26
CA ALA A 599 -39.21 -7.06 3.03
C ALA A 599 -39.09 -8.12 1.89
N GLY A 600 -40.22 -8.71 1.47
CA GLY A 600 -40.28 -9.86 0.53
C GLY A 600 -40.34 -11.24 1.22
N ALA A 601 -39.95 -12.31 0.50
CA ALA A 601 -39.89 -13.69 1.02
C ALA A 601 -38.60 -14.01 1.82
N VAL A 602 -37.96 -13.00 2.43
CA VAL A 602 -36.62 -13.10 3.03
C VAL A 602 -36.73 -13.25 4.55
N THR A 603 -35.98 -14.16 5.17
CA THR A 603 -35.99 -14.39 6.62
C THR A 603 -34.73 -13.81 7.28
N PRO A 604 -34.75 -13.50 8.60
CA PRO A 604 -33.55 -13.11 9.33
C PRO A 604 -32.36 -14.08 9.14
N ALA A 605 -32.65 -15.39 9.06
CA ALA A 605 -31.64 -16.42 8.81
C ALA A 605 -31.00 -16.28 7.42
N SER A 606 -31.79 -16.03 6.36
CA SER A 606 -31.23 -15.90 5.02
C SER A 606 -30.38 -14.64 4.87
N GLU A 607 -30.77 -13.52 5.48
CA GLU A 607 -29.91 -12.32 5.55
C GLU A 607 -28.62 -12.57 6.34
N ALA A 608 -28.68 -13.36 7.42
CA ALA A 608 -27.51 -13.70 8.22
C ALA A 608 -26.44 -14.46 7.42
N GLN A 609 -26.88 -15.30 6.47
CA GLN A 609 -25.97 -15.99 5.55
C GLN A 609 -25.29 -15.05 4.56
N ARG A 610 -25.98 -13.99 4.12
CA ARG A 610 -25.41 -12.93 3.25
C ARG A 610 -24.43 -12.01 3.97
N CYS A 611 -24.50 -11.93 5.30
CA CYS A 611 -23.61 -11.05 6.07
C CYS A 611 -22.13 -11.46 5.96
N ILE A 612 -21.29 -10.50 5.55
CA ILE A 612 -19.83 -10.68 5.38
C ILE A 612 -19.10 -10.79 6.73
N SER A 613 -19.72 -10.32 7.83
CA SER A 613 -19.10 -10.22 9.16
C SER A 613 -17.83 -9.36 9.13
N CYS A 614 -17.92 -8.15 8.58
CA CYS A 614 -16.77 -7.25 8.45
C CYS A 614 -16.15 -6.98 9.83
N GLY A 615 -14.87 -7.30 10.02
CA GLY A 615 -14.17 -7.11 11.30
C GLY A 615 -14.52 -8.13 12.40
N LEU A 616 -15.39 -9.12 12.14
CA LEU A 616 -15.80 -10.15 13.10
C LEU A 616 -15.68 -11.54 12.47
N CYS A 617 -15.07 -12.49 13.18
CA CYS A 617 -14.87 -13.83 12.68
C CYS A 617 -16.19 -14.54 12.40
N ARG A 618 -16.31 -15.07 11.20
CA ARG A 618 -17.48 -15.85 10.76
C ARG A 618 -17.45 -17.32 11.22
N ASP A 619 -16.33 -17.77 11.78
CA ASP A 619 -16.07 -19.19 12.11
C ASP A 619 -16.15 -20.12 10.89
N CYS A 620 -15.58 -19.71 9.76
CA CYS A 620 -15.67 -20.46 8.51
C CYS A 620 -14.57 -21.51 8.31
N HIS A 621 -13.63 -21.66 9.26
CA HIS A 621 -12.48 -22.58 9.20
C HIS A 621 -11.54 -22.42 7.98
N ILE A 622 -11.73 -21.40 7.14
CA ILE A 622 -10.89 -21.20 5.94
C ILE A 622 -9.43 -20.98 6.31
N CYS A 623 -9.13 -20.20 7.36
CA CYS A 623 -7.74 -19.95 7.76
C CYS A 623 -7.05 -21.20 8.33
N GLU A 624 -7.79 -22.08 9.00
CA GLU A 624 -7.32 -23.38 9.49
C GLU A 624 -7.05 -24.33 8.31
N ASN A 625 -8.02 -24.49 7.41
CA ASN A 625 -7.93 -25.42 6.28
C ASN A 625 -6.92 -24.97 5.20
N THR A 626 -6.72 -23.67 5.01
CA THR A 626 -5.76 -23.14 4.03
C THR A 626 -4.31 -23.20 4.55
N CYS A 627 -4.11 -23.37 5.86
CA CYS A 627 -2.77 -23.39 6.44
C CYS A 627 -2.06 -24.71 6.11
N HIS A 628 -1.22 -24.71 5.08
CA HIS A 628 -0.44 -25.90 4.68
C HIS A 628 0.38 -26.50 5.83
N TYR A 629 0.95 -25.65 6.68
CA TYR A 629 1.76 -26.06 7.83
C TYR A 629 0.95 -26.42 9.08
N GLN A 630 -0.39 -26.37 9.00
CA GLN A 630 -1.29 -26.63 10.13
C GLN A 630 -0.91 -25.84 11.38
N ALA A 631 -0.53 -24.57 11.17
CA ALA A 631 -0.09 -23.68 12.23
C ALA A 631 -1.25 -22.90 12.86
N ILE A 632 -2.47 -23.02 12.35
CA ILE A 632 -3.66 -22.34 12.88
C ILE A 632 -4.64 -23.39 13.37
N THR A 633 -5.18 -23.21 14.57
CA THR A 633 -6.17 -24.11 15.16
C THR A 633 -7.30 -23.31 15.80
N ARG A 634 -8.54 -23.77 15.64
CA ARG A 634 -9.68 -23.19 16.38
C ARG A 634 -9.69 -23.70 17.82
N ARG A 635 -9.81 -22.78 18.78
CA ARG A 635 -10.03 -23.07 20.20
C ARG A 635 -11.43 -22.63 20.60
N ASP A 636 -12.19 -23.56 21.17
CA ASP A 636 -13.52 -23.26 21.73
C ASP A 636 -13.37 -22.65 23.14
N LEU A 637 -14.08 -21.56 23.39
CA LEU A 637 -14.06 -20.85 24.68
C LEU A 637 -15.37 -21.06 25.46
N GLY A 638 -16.31 -21.86 24.94
CA GLY A 638 -17.62 -22.09 25.53
C GLY A 638 -18.64 -20.98 25.22
N ALA A 639 -19.92 -21.28 25.46
CA ALA A 639 -21.07 -20.40 25.20
C ALA A 639 -21.21 -19.88 23.75
N GLY A 640 -20.54 -20.54 22.79
CA GLY A 640 -20.50 -20.13 21.37
C GLY A 640 -19.42 -19.10 21.04
N ASN A 641 -18.50 -18.82 21.99
CA ASN A 641 -17.30 -18.04 21.76
C ASN A 641 -16.15 -18.95 21.33
N PHE A 642 -15.26 -18.43 20.49
CA PHE A 642 -14.11 -19.17 19.95
C PHE A 642 -13.01 -18.19 19.56
N GLU A 643 -11.79 -18.71 19.41
CA GLU A 643 -10.66 -17.99 18.85
C GLU A 643 -9.86 -18.89 17.90
N TYR A 644 -9.08 -18.28 17.01
CA TYR A 644 -8.12 -19.02 16.19
C TYR A 644 -6.71 -18.66 16.65
N VAL A 645 -5.96 -19.69 17.08
CA VAL A 645 -4.63 -19.56 17.67
C VAL A 645 -3.58 -19.95 16.65
N LEU A 646 -2.48 -19.20 16.61
CA LEU A 646 -1.32 -19.50 15.77
C LEU A 646 -0.22 -20.21 16.58
N ASP A 647 0.22 -21.39 16.12
CA ASP A 647 1.43 -22.05 16.61
C ASP A 647 2.68 -21.41 15.96
N PRO A 648 3.51 -20.70 16.74
CA PRO A 648 4.67 -20.02 16.20
C PRO A 648 5.76 -20.98 15.71
N THR A 649 5.80 -22.22 16.21
CA THR A 649 6.83 -23.22 15.85
C THR A 649 6.64 -23.77 14.44
N ARG A 650 5.38 -23.78 13.97
CA ARG A 650 4.98 -24.24 12.63
C ARG A 650 4.78 -23.10 11.63
N CYS A 651 4.39 -21.92 12.11
CA CYS A 651 4.09 -20.80 11.22
C CYS A 651 5.34 -20.19 10.60
N ILE A 652 5.39 -20.19 9.27
CA ILE A 652 6.47 -19.61 8.46
C ILE A 652 6.24 -18.14 8.06
N GLY A 653 5.11 -17.54 8.45
CA GLY A 653 4.81 -16.14 8.13
C GLY A 653 4.36 -15.85 6.68
N CYS A 654 3.87 -16.84 5.93
CA CYS A 654 3.50 -16.68 4.51
C CYS A 654 2.24 -15.83 4.24
N GLY A 655 1.39 -15.60 5.25
CA GLY A 655 0.23 -14.71 5.13
C GLY A 655 -0.98 -15.25 4.35
N PHE A 656 -1.03 -16.54 3.97
CA PHE A 656 -2.21 -17.10 3.30
C PHE A 656 -3.50 -16.95 4.10
N CYS A 657 -3.44 -17.08 5.43
CA CYS A 657 -4.59 -16.85 6.31
C CYS A 657 -5.12 -15.40 6.26
N VAL A 658 -4.22 -14.42 6.06
CA VAL A 658 -4.56 -13.01 5.84
C VAL A 658 -5.21 -12.84 4.47
N GLY A 659 -4.62 -13.44 3.43
CA GLY A 659 -5.13 -13.35 2.05
C GLY A 659 -6.49 -14.01 1.83
N THR A 660 -6.79 -15.10 2.56
CA THR A 660 -8.01 -15.90 2.40
C THR A 660 -9.16 -15.45 3.32
N CYS A 661 -8.89 -14.61 4.32
CA CYS A 661 -9.89 -14.25 5.31
C CYS A 661 -11.01 -13.37 4.71
N PRO A 662 -12.28 -13.83 4.65
CA PRO A 662 -13.36 -13.02 4.07
C PRO A 662 -13.70 -11.78 4.90
N CYS A 663 -13.49 -11.88 6.22
CA CYS A 663 -13.86 -10.87 7.21
C CYS A 663 -12.76 -9.81 7.43
N GLY A 664 -11.55 -10.04 6.90
CA GLY A 664 -10.40 -9.15 7.04
C GLY A 664 -9.85 -9.03 8.47
N ILE A 665 -10.01 -10.08 9.31
CA ILE A 665 -9.58 -10.07 10.72
C ILE A 665 -8.14 -10.54 10.94
N TRP A 666 -7.57 -11.29 9.99
CA TRP A 666 -6.18 -11.69 10.05
C TRP A 666 -5.32 -10.56 9.50
N GLU A 667 -4.27 -10.18 10.21
CA GLU A 667 -3.32 -9.14 9.78
C GLU A 667 -1.89 -9.65 9.85
N MET A 668 -1.00 -9.13 9.00
CA MET A 668 0.43 -9.40 9.12
C MET A 668 1.07 -8.32 9.99
N GLU A 669 1.84 -8.75 10.99
CA GLU A 669 2.66 -7.89 11.83
C GLU A 669 4.14 -8.29 11.70
N GLU A 670 5.06 -7.36 11.93
CA GLU A 670 6.48 -7.67 12.07
C GLU A 670 6.70 -8.59 13.27
N ASN A 671 7.59 -9.56 13.12
CA ASN A 671 7.94 -10.50 14.17
C ASN A 671 9.10 -9.91 14.98
N ILE A 672 8.79 -8.90 15.79
CA ILE A 672 9.71 -8.17 16.67
C ILE A 672 9.98 -8.98 17.94
#